data_AF-A0A150VH12-F1
#
_entry.id   AF-A0A150VH12-F1
#
_cell.length_a   1.000
_cell.length_b   1.000
_cell.length_c   1.000
_cell.angle_alpha   90.00
_cell.angle_beta   90.00
_cell.angle_gamma   90.00
#
_symmetry.space_group_name_H-M   'P 1'
#
loop_
_entity.id
_entity.type
_entity.pdbx_description
1 polymer ?
#
loop_
_entity_poly.entity_id
_entity_poly.type
_entity_poly.pdbx_seq_one_letter_code
_entity_poly.pdbx_strand_id
1 'polypeptide(L)'
;MASDDEHGASAALTEVNKDGEVEWESEKLRQLPADLPTSLDDRRNFPSYNQEMEYYDAWQGQSQFLTAPTIAKPLNFNLNLHETSEEESFGGHDDARVAQMLAAQARRGFEPDAGEVEEDEILQDSKLSREQKSAALQDFLFMAASNGDAERVQRLVRGSASDLVNIDAVDAEGTPPLVYASCFGHKEVVLALLNAGASVDNQDRNQWTALMWAMTNRHKDIAKILLDHGASTDVKSSSGRTALDFVPPDSDMSDFLQHSGYSIGSAGVTDDFYNAGYSQDKFEEELAESEMRRRMMMESAINLEVDLGNLGLDEQPESPDEFEEAHEFVWDRCLNDQMFVFMDEDVNRILDIAITQMAPQRSPSQKPVPANIVFLGARYAHYHANKELLDDWLIAAHDMIQAVVFKHQLDMTILAFWLSNATLLIYYLRKDPGLTEVTIQFQTQLTELIQEIYILIIRDAERRMDKVLNSAMLEHETIPGFEDIHFQNEWNFLRSKSKVKPEPSENRYRPPSPRRKAQVSPRNITSLLSSTLFVLDLYDVHVVISAQILSQLYYWLGAEIFNRIMSNKRYLARTKAMQIRMNISMLEDWARTNNRQPEHYENAPYTPESTMDAARKHLAPVVQLLQWLQCFSGLGDDKEAIEATLQQLPSLSTSQLMHVVKHYRAEVGEKTLTRAASKHIQEIKSRPKAQHPESQPVDTPVTDNNNSALNGKSSTPQTPATPQLRPDEDDAPQSNLLNPAILLPFHLPTSTDMLLSYGGGFGGINKERERRYAPSVPPDFLSKLDPEGRLSGACKGDRNIMATPIAADQIDGTFKSDSIDLVNKALGSRILSFSDEWFAAAENLINPTPPIRRPGVFTYAGAWYDGWETRRHNSEPFDWVVIRLGVASGRVKGVEIDTAFFNGNHAPEIAVEGCFAIDEEEDEVKSAGFKGWETILEKQECEPSRRHGWLLPKLTEKAYTHVRLQMFPDGGIARFRLYGQVVPVLPRDPEAVFDLAATINGGVAVKCSDQHFGTKDNLLLPGRGKDMGDGWETKRSRGEHTDWVIIKLGLPGIIEKLVVDTAHFRGNFPQRVQVFAAPAAERAPEHGDDLWTEILPPQKTGPDKEHEYCSDMLKNVTRAYGFVMLVIIPDGGVKRIRVFGRRSDTAP
;
A
#
# COMPACT_ATOMS: atom_id res chain seq x y z
N MET A 1 -2.38 -60.46 15.63
CA MET A 1 -1.11 -60.39 16.38
C MET A 1 -0.53 -59.02 16.03
N ALA A 2 -0.97 -57.95 16.70
CA ALA A 2 -0.43 -57.42 17.98
C ALA A 2 1.08 -57.17 17.81
N SER A 3 1.62 -55.94 17.83
CA SER A 3 1.60 -54.88 18.86
C SER A 3 2.42 -53.69 18.31
N ASP A 4 2.44 -52.46 18.79
CA ASP A 4 1.65 -51.61 19.68
C ASP A 4 2.26 -50.21 19.49
N ASP A 5 1.42 -49.20 19.29
CA ASP A 5 1.73 -47.79 19.52
C ASP A 5 1.24 -47.44 20.93
N GLU A 6 2.11 -46.91 21.77
CA GLU A 6 1.75 -46.22 23.01
C GLU A 6 2.27 -44.79 22.92
N HIS A 7 1.38 -43.81 23.15
CA HIS A 7 1.60 -42.65 24.04
C HIS A 7 0.22 -42.24 24.55
N GLY A 8 0.00 -42.39 25.86
CA GLY A 8 -1.26 -42.10 26.54
C GLY A 8 -1.20 -40.89 27.46
N ALA A 9 -2.39 -40.49 27.93
CA ALA A 9 -2.72 -39.97 29.27
C ALA A 9 -4.24 -39.70 29.27
N SER A 10 -5.07 -40.53 29.92
CA SER A 10 -5.37 -40.60 31.37
C SER A 10 -6.37 -39.53 31.82
N ALA A 11 -7.41 -39.76 32.62
CA ALA A 11 -8.14 -40.94 33.10
C ALA A 11 -9.32 -40.38 33.93
N ALA A 12 -10.49 -41.01 33.89
CA ALA A 12 -11.53 -40.82 34.90
C ALA A 12 -12.01 -42.20 35.37
N LEU A 13 -11.83 -42.45 36.67
CA LEU A 13 -12.09 -43.72 37.37
C LEU A 13 -13.59 -43.90 37.64
N THR A 14 -14.06 -45.15 37.56
CA THR A 14 -15.35 -45.61 38.09
C THR A 14 -15.12 -46.82 38.98
N GLU A 15 -15.60 -46.77 40.23
CA GLU A 15 -15.65 -47.93 41.13
C GLU A 15 -17.03 -48.61 41.02
N VAL A 16 -17.00 -49.95 40.96
CA VAL A 16 -18.16 -50.85 40.88
C VAL A 16 -18.30 -51.56 42.22
N ASN A 17 -19.53 -51.72 42.74
CA ASN A 17 -19.79 -52.55 43.91
C ASN A 17 -20.79 -53.70 43.67
N LYS A 18 -20.25 -54.90 43.90
CA LYS A 18 -20.72 -56.15 44.51
C LYS A 18 -21.91 -57.00 44.07
N ASP A 19 -22.86 -56.58 43.24
CA ASP A 19 -23.92 -57.53 42.78
C ASP A 19 -24.05 -57.69 41.25
N GLY A 20 -23.14 -57.15 40.45
CA GLY A 20 -22.97 -57.57 39.05
C GLY A 20 -24.12 -57.24 38.09
N GLU A 21 -25.03 -56.33 38.45
CA GLU A 21 -26.08 -55.81 37.57
C GLU A 21 -25.89 -54.29 37.35
N VAL A 22 -25.88 -53.86 36.09
CA VAL A 22 -25.92 -52.45 35.70
C VAL A 22 -27.39 -52.11 35.38
N GLU A 23 -28.11 -51.60 36.38
CA GLU A 23 -29.39 -50.91 36.17
C GLU A 23 -29.10 -49.43 35.83
N TRP A 24 -29.72 -48.95 34.74
CA TRP A 24 -29.76 -47.52 34.41
C TRP A 24 -31.01 -46.91 35.06
N GLU A 25 -30.86 -46.30 36.24
CA GLU A 25 -31.92 -45.47 36.82
C GLU A 25 -32.09 -44.16 36.03
N SER A 26 -33.34 -43.87 35.66
CA SER A 26 -33.77 -42.73 34.88
C SER A 26 -33.72 -41.42 35.69
N GLU A 27 -32.76 -40.54 35.41
CA GLU A 27 -32.78 -39.15 35.88
C GLU A 27 -33.72 -38.27 35.04
N LYS A 28 -34.50 -37.45 35.74
CA LYS A 28 -35.51 -36.53 35.19
C LYS A 28 -34.89 -35.49 34.25
N LEU A 29 -35.43 -35.40 33.03
CA LEU A 29 -35.16 -34.32 32.07
C LEU A 29 -35.45 -32.93 32.70
N ARG A 30 -34.47 -32.03 32.65
CA ARG A 30 -34.66 -30.61 32.99
C ARG A 30 -35.63 -29.99 31.99
N GLN A 31 -36.72 -29.39 32.47
CA GLN A 31 -37.66 -28.62 31.66
C GLN A 31 -37.05 -27.27 31.27
N LEU A 32 -37.28 -26.86 30.02
CA LEU A 32 -36.91 -25.54 29.51
C LEU A 32 -37.75 -24.44 30.21
N PRO A 33 -37.23 -23.22 30.38
CA PRO A 33 -37.99 -22.06 30.86
C PRO A 33 -39.22 -21.76 29.99
N ALA A 34 -40.28 -21.20 30.59
CA ALA A 34 -41.60 -21.04 29.98
C ALA A 34 -41.68 -20.12 28.73
N ASP A 35 -40.60 -19.39 28.41
CA ASP A 35 -40.56 -18.39 27.32
C ASP A 35 -39.94 -18.91 26.01
N LEU A 36 -39.57 -20.20 25.92
CA LEU A 36 -39.04 -20.80 24.70
C LEU A 36 -40.10 -21.67 24.01
N PRO A 37 -40.35 -21.49 22.68
CA PRO A 37 -41.31 -22.31 21.95
C PRO A 37 -40.82 -23.76 21.84
N THR A 38 -41.72 -24.70 22.11
CA THR A 38 -41.41 -26.14 22.24
C THR A 38 -41.77 -26.96 21.00
N SER A 39 -42.30 -26.36 19.93
CA SER A 39 -42.53 -27.03 18.65
C SER A 39 -42.50 -26.09 17.44
N LEU A 40 -42.32 -26.67 16.24
CA LEU A 40 -42.17 -25.99 14.95
C LEU A 40 -43.44 -25.26 14.43
N ASP A 41 -44.59 -25.43 15.06
CA ASP A 41 -45.88 -24.86 14.61
C ASP A 41 -46.37 -23.63 15.41
N ASP A 42 -45.67 -23.22 16.48
CA ASP A 42 -46.08 -22.10 17.35
C ASP A 42 -45.51 -20.72 16.94
N ARG A 43 -45.53 -20.39 15.64
CA ARG A 43 -45.18 -19.04 15.17
C ARG A 43 -46.40 -18.12 15.15
N ARG A 44 -46.45 -17.17 16.09
CA ARG A 44 -47.23 -15.93 15.92
C ARG A 44 -46.69 -15.16 14.70
N ASN A 45 -47.59 -14.71 13.83
CA ASN A 45 -47.27 -13.89 12.65
C ASN A 45 -46.51 -12.63 13.07
N PHE A 46 -45.28 -12.48 12.57
CA PHE A 46 -44.54 -11.21 12.58
C PHE A 46 -44.98 -10.36 11.38
N PRO A 47 -44.97 -9.01 11.48
CA PRO A 47 -45.14 -8.15 10.32
C PRO A 47 -43.97 -8.39 9.35
N SER A 48 -44.29 -8.56 8.08
CA SER A 48 -43.36 -8.86 6.98
C SER A 48 -42.10 -8.00 6.99
N TYR A 49 -40.94 -8.63 7.20
CA TYR A 49 -39.66 -8.12 6.74
C TYR A 49 -39.52 -8.39 5.23
N ASN A 50 -39.03 -7.39 4.50
CA ASN A 50 -38.75 -7.48 3.07
C ASN A 50 -37.80 -8.66 2.81
N GLN A 51 -38.10 -9.47 1.79
CA GLN A 51 -37.18 -10.50 1.31
C GLN A 51 -35.90 -9.85 0.79
N GLU A 52 -34.81 -10.00 1.52
CA GLU A 52 -33.46 -9.77 1.01
C GLU A 52 -33.17 -10.88 -0.01
N MET A 53 -32.97 -10.48 -1.27
CA MET A 53 -32.57 -11.38 -2.34
C MET A 53 -31.04 -11.31 -2.45
N GLU A 54 -30.37 -12.35 -1.99
CA GLU A 54 -28.97 -12.58 -2.28
C GLU A 54 -28.85 -12.95 -3.77
N TYR A 55 -28.06 -12.20 -4.53
CA TYR A 55 -27.70 -12.55 -5.90
C TYR A 55 -26.19 -12.67 -6.04
N TYR A 56 -25.76 -13.82 -6.54
CA TYR A 56 -24.36 -14.11 -6.79
C TYR A 56 -23.90 -13.43 -8.08
N ASP A 57 -23.01 -12.45 -7.97
CA ASP A 57 -22.35 -11.85 -9.13
C ASP A 57 -21.19 -12.75 -9.59
N ALA A 58 -21.48 -13.58 -10.59
CA ALA A 58 -20.52 -14.50 -11.18
C ALA A 58 -19.29 -13.82 -11.84
N TRP A 59 -19.28 -12.48 -11.95
CA TRP A 59 -18.12 -11.73 -12.48
C TRP A 59 -17.14 -11.27 -11.40
N GLN A 60 -17.60 -11.02 -10.16
CA GLN A 60 -16.73 -10.63 -9.04
C GLN A 60 -16.42 -11.77 -8.06
N GLY A 61 -17.14 -12.89 -8.13
CA GLY A 61 -16.87 -14.07 -7.32
C GLY A 61 -17.25 -13.91 -5.84
N GLN A 62 -18.12 -12.95 -5.51
CA GLN A 62 -18.69 -12.73 -4.18
C GLN A 62 -20.22 -12.58 -4.27
N SER A 63 -20.95 -12.95 -3.21
CA SER A 63 -22.37 -12.63 -3.09
C SER A 63 -22.55 -11.22 -2.54
N GLN A 64 -23.48 -10.46 -3.13
CA GLN A 64 -23.88 -9.13 -2.63
C GLN A 64 -25.36 -9.17 -2.21
N PHE A 65 -25.66 -8.46 -1.13
CA PHE A 65 -27.02 -8.26 -0.63
C PHE A 65 -27.56 -6.91 -1.12
N LEU A 66 -28.69 -6.93 -1.82
CA LEU A 66 -29.42 -5.70 -2.15
C LEU A 66 -30.25 -5.28 -0.93
N THR A 67 -29.77 -4.32 -0.15
CA THR A 67 -30.67 -3.52 0.68
C THR A 67 -31.48 -2.61 -0.23
N ALA A 68 -32.81 -2.66 -0.14
CA ALA A 68 -33.66 -1.75 -0.92
C ALA A 68 -33.34 -0.29 -0.53
N PRO A 69 -33.27 0.65 -1.49
CA PRO A 69 -33.13 2.06 -1.16
C PRO A 69 -34.34 2.46 -0.31
N THR A 70 -34.08 3.08 0.84
CA THR A 70 -35.13 3.65 1.69
C THR A 70 -36.00 4.60 0.88
N ILE A 71 -37.30 4.31 0.81
CA ILE A 71 -38.30 5.16 0.15
C ILE A 71 -38.30 6.52 0.85
N ALA A 72 -37.81 7.55 0.18
CA ALA A 72 -37.91 8.93 0.65
C ALA A 72 -39.39 9.30 0.81
N LYS A 73 -39.80 9.70 2.02
CA LYS A 73 -41.10 10.35 2.23
C LYS A 73 -41.07 11.75 1.56
N PRO A 74 -42.15 12.18 0.89
CA PRO A 74 -42.18 13.50 0.28
C PRO A 74 -42.29 14.57 1.38
N LEU A 75 -41.29 15.44 1.49
CA LEU A 75 -41.39 16.67 2.26
C LEU A 75 -41.98 17.76 1.37
N ASN A 76 -43.13 18.29 1.80
CA ASN A 76 -43.78 19.45 1.21
C ASN A 76 -42.86 20.68 1.32
N PHE A 77 -42.67 21.35 0.19
CA PHE A 77 -42.13 22.70 0.13
C PHE A 77 -43.09 23.69 0.82
N ASN A 78 -42.57 24.51 1.72
CA ASN A 78 -43.12 25.84 1.96
C ASN A 78 -41.98 26.84 2.23
N LEU A 79 -41.88 27.85 1.36
CA LEU A 79 -40.94 28.96 1.42
C LEU A 79 -41.48 30.03 2.38
N ASN A 80 -40.67 30.48 3.35
CA ASN A 80 -40.40 31.92 3.58
C ASN A 80 -39.43 32.20 4.75
N LEU A 81 -38.33 32.86 4.38
CA LEU A 81 -37.55 33.93 5.06
C LEU A 81 -37.24 33.84 6.57
N HIS A 82 -35.99 33.50 6.94
CA HIS A 82 -34.86 34.43 7.11
C HIS A 82 -33.58 33.66 7.51
N GLU A 83 -32.44 34.12 6.99
CA GLU A 83 -31.08 33.56 7.14
C GLU A 83 -30.56 33.53 8.59
N THR A 84 -29.82 32.48 8.92
CA THR A 84 -28.38 32.56 9.25
C THR A 84 -27.79 31.15 9.10
N SER A 85 -26.76 31.05 8.28
CA SER A 85 -26.06 29.82 7.91
C SER A 85 -25.11 29.38 9.00
N GLU A 86 -25.28 28.16 9.51
CA GLU A 86 -24.26 27.45 10.28
C GLU A 86 -23.93 26.13 9.58
N GLU A 87 -22.63 25.86 9.55
CA GLU A 87 -21.92 24.88 8.75
C GLU A 87 -22.16 23.45 9.26
N GLU A 88 -22.59 22.54 8.37
CA GLU A 88 -22.67 21.11 8.67
C GLU A 88 -21.28 20.49 8.63
N SER A 89 -20.56 20.60 9.74
CA SER A 89 -19.50 19.68 10.13
C SER A 89 -20.12 18.36 10.60
N PHE A 90 -19.60 17.22 10.15
CA PHE A 90 -19.94 15.91 10.70
C PHE A 90 -19.44 15.82 12.16
N GLY A 91 -20.25 16.35 13.08
CA GLY A 91 -20.11 16.32 14.54
C GLY A 91 -21.32 16.91 15.29
N GLY A 92 -22.41 17.26 14.60
CA GLY A 92 -23.50 18.11 15.13
C GLY A 92 -24.57 17.41 15.97
N HIS A 93 -24.22 16.72 17.05
CA HIS A 93 -25.23 16.28 18.04
C HIS A 93 -24.94 16.68 19.49
N ASP A 94 -23.73 17.09 19.84
CA ASP A 94 -23.34 17.39 21.23
C ASP A 94 -23.50 18.89 21.57
N ASP A 95 -23.14 19.80 20.66
CA ASP A 95 -23.23 21.27 20.88
C ASP A 95 -24.66 21.78 21.06
N ALA A 96 -25.64 21.15 20.40
CA ALA A 96 -27.05 21.50 20.53
C ALA A 96 -27.59 21.27 21.97
N ARG A 97 -27.00 20.35 22.74
CA ARG A 97 -27.45 20.00 24.10
C ARG A 97 -26.94 20.98 25.15
N VAL A 98 -25.67 21.37 25.04
CA VAL A 98 -25.08 22.44 25.86
C VAL A 98 -25.80 23.76 25.58
N ALA A 99 -26.10 24.04 24.30
CA ALA A 99 -26.93 25.18 23.91
C ALA A 99 -28.35 25.15 24.52
N GLN A 100 -28.97 23.97 24.64
CA GLN A 100 -30.27 23.82 25.32
C GLN A 100 -30.18 24.11 26.83
N MET A 101 -29.12 23.65 27.51
CA MET A 101 -28.89 23.93 28.93
C MET A 101 -28.56 25.41 29.18
N LEU A 102 -27.76 26.04 28.32
CA LEU A 102 -27.50 27.49 28.32
C LEU A 102 -28.78 28.29 28.07
N ALA A 103 -29.64 27.84 27.15
CA ALA A 103 -30.94 28.46 26.92
C ALA A 103 -31.89 28.31 28.12
N ALA A 104 -31.83 27.20 28.86
CA ALA A 104 -32.58 27.01 30.10
C ALA A 104 -32.05 27.91 31.22
N GLN A 105 -30.73 28.09 31.34
CA GLN A 105 -30.08 29.04 32.25
C GLN A 105 -30.51 30.49 31.91
N ALA A 106 -30.48 30.87 30.63
CA ALA A 106 -30.88 32.20 30.17
C ALA A 106 -32.36 32.51 30.40
N ARG A 107 -33.26 31.51 30.29
CA ARG A 107 -34.70 31.67 30.61
C ARG A 107 -34.97 31.96 32.09
N ARG A 108 -34.06 31.55 32.99
CA ARG A 108 -34.19 31.75 34.44
C ARG A 108 -33.44 32.99 34.93
N GLY A 109 -32.47 33.51 34.16
CA GLY A 109 -31.56 34.58 34.56
C GLY A 109 -31.92 36.01 34.15
N PHE A 110 -33.19 36.37 33.91
CA PHE A 110 -33.55 37.73 33.48
C PHE A 110 -34.64 38.40 34.36
N GLU A 111 -34.26 38.77 35.58
CA GLU A 111 -34.75 40.00 36.25
C GLU A 111 -33.56 40.70 36.93
N PRO A 112 -32.98 41.75 36.34
CA PRO A 112 -31.79 42.43 36.88
C PRO A 112 -32.10 43.42 38.03
N ASP A 113 -33.24 43.31 38.72
CA ASP A 113 -33.68 44.32 39.71
C ASP A 113 -34.42 43.75 40.93
N ALA A 114 -34.26 42.45 41.24
CA ALA A 114 -34.67 41.91 42.53
C ALA A 114 -33.46 41.97 43.48
N GLY A 115 -33.49 42.88 44.46
CA GLY A 115 -32.47 42.99 45.50
C GLY A 115 -32.20 41.63 46.17
N GLU A 116 -30.99 41.49 46.72
CA GLU A 116 -30.52 40.29 47.44
C GLU A 116 -31.54 39.85 48.51
N VAL A 117 -32.50 39.01 48.12
CA VAL A 117 -33.37 38.33 49.07
C VAL A 117 -32.47 37.29 49.73
N GLU A 118 -32.03 37.59 50.95
CA GLU A 118 -31.26 36.67 51.76
C GLU A 118 -32.14 35.44 52.06
N GLU A 119 -31.55 34.24 51.96
CA GLU A 119 -32.24 32.97 52.22
C GLU A 119 -32.85 32.94 53.64
N ASP A 120 -32.23 33.70 54.54
CA ASP A 120 -32.66 33.92 55.92
C ASP A 120 -33.99 34.71 56.02
N GLU A 121 -34.30 35.59 55.06
CA GLU A 121 -35.58 36.33 55.03
C GLU A 121 -36.76 35.39 54.65
N ILE A 122 -36.53 34.45 53.74
CA ILE A 122 -37.53 33.46 53.32
C ILE A 122 -37.78 32.44 54.44
N LEU A 123 -36.72 32.06 55.17
CA LEU A 123 -36.84 31.22 56.36
C LEU A 123 -37.64 31.92 57.47
N GLN A 124 -37.45 33.23 57.68
CA GLN A 124 -38.11 34.01 58.72
C GLN A 124 -39.53 34.51 58.36
N ASP A 125 -39.93 34.48 57.09
CA ASP A 125 -41.27 34.95 56.68
C ASP A 125 -42.40 34.05 57.23
N SER A 126 -43.27 34.62 58.06
CA SER A 126 -44.41 33.92 58.68
C SER A 126 -45.61 33.72 57.76
N LYS A 127 -45.60 34.26 56.52
CA LYS A 127 -46.71 34.19 55.56
C LYS A 127 -46.63 33.04 54.56
N LEU A 128 -45.43 32.52 54.27
CA LEU A 128 -45.22 31.45 53.29
C LEU A 128 -45.47 30.06 53.89
N SER A 129 -46.16 29.18 53.14
CA SER A 129 -46.34 27.79 53.54
C SER A 129 -45.00 27.03 53.49
N ARG A 130 -44.87 25.94 54.25
CA ARG A 130 -43.65 25.09 54.25
C ARG A 130 -43.28 24.61 52.85
N GLU A 131 -44.28 24.31 52.02
CA GLU A 131 -44.11 23.85 50.63
C GLU A 131 -43.63 24.97 49.70
N GLN A 132 -44.10 26.20 49.91
CA GLN A 132 -43.64 27.36 49.13
C GLN A 132 -42.22 27.76 49.49
N LYS A 133 -41.84 27.64 50.79
CA LYS A 133 -40.46 27.85 51.24
C LYS A 133 -39.51 26.80 50.67
N SER A 134 -39.90 25.52 50.68
CA SER A 134 -39.07 24.46 50.09
C SER A 134 -38.90 24.63 48.59
N ALA A 135 -39.95 25.03 47.86
CA ALA A 135 -39.85 25.26 46.42
C ALA A 135 -38.89 26.42 46.08
N ALA A 136 -39.02 27.56 46.77
CA ALA A 136 -38.14 28.71 46.55
C ALA A 136 -36.68 28.39 46.89
N LEU A 137 -36.42 27.72 48.01
CA LEU A 137 -35.06 27.29 48.41
C LEU A 137 -34.47 26.25 47.45
N GLN A 138 -35.30 25.38 46.86
CA GLN A 138 -34.87 24.42 45.84
C GLN A 138 -34.49 25.12 44.53
N ASP A 139 -35.25 26.13 44.10
CA ASP A 139 -34.94 26.94 42.93
C ASP A 139 -33.61 27.71 43.12
N PHE A 140 -33.35 28.23 44.33
CA PHE A 140 -32.05 28.82 44.67
C PHE A 140 -30.90 27.82 44.59
N LEU A 141 -31.11 26.56 45.00
CA LEU A 141 -30.09 25.52 44.88
C LEU A 141 -29.75 25.22 43.41
N PHE A 142 -30.75 25.12 42.53
CA PHE A 142 -30.50 24.91 41.09
C PHE A 142 -29.74 26.08 40.46
N MET A 143 -30.11 27.32 40.82
CA MET A 143 -29.47 28.52 40.29
C MET A 143 -28.03 28.66 40.81
N ALA A 144 -27.80 28.40 42.09
CA ALA A 144 -26.45 28.41 42.67
C ALA A 144 -25.56 27.31 42.06
N ALA A 145 -26.13 26.13 41.77
CA ALA A 145 -25.41 25.04 41.12
C ALA A 145 -25.03 25.33 39.66
N SER A 146 -25.91 26.01 38.92
CA SER A 146 -25.66 26.42 37.54
C SER A 146 -24.71 27.62 37.39
N ASN A 147 -24.63 28.50 38.39
CA ASN A 147 -23.79 29.70 38.35
C ASN A 147 -22.43 29.49 39.04
N GLY A 148 -22.22 28.35 39.70
CA GLY A 148 -20.96 28.05 40.40
C GLY A 148 -20.82 28.69 41.79
N ASP A 149 -21.92 29.15 42.42
CA ASP A 149 -21.90 29.81 43.74
C ASP A 149 -21.77 28.77 44.87
N ALA A 150 -20.53 28.37 45.14
CA ALA A 150 -20.22 27.34 46.14
C ALA A 150 -20.57 27.76 47.58
N GLU A 151 -20.45 29.04 47.93
CA GLU A 151 -20.77 29.52 49.27
C GLU A 151 -22.28 29.43 49.56
N ARG A 152 -23.11 29.77 48.56
CA ARG A 152 -24.56 29.66 48.67
C ARG A 152 -25.03 28.20 48.71
N VAL A 153 -24.46 27.32 47.89
CA VAL A 153 -24.73 25.88 47.96
C VAL A 153 -24.36 25.30 49.33
N GLN A 154 -23.22 25.68 49.89
CA GLN A 154 -22.83 25.21 51.23
C GLN A 154 -23.79 25.70 52.33
N ARG A 155 -24.29 26.94 52.25
CA ARG A 155 -25.28 27.47 53.20
C ARG A 155 -26.63 26.77 53.11
N LEU A 156 -27.15 26.53 51.90
CA LEU A 156 -28.42 25.84 51.70
C LEU A 156 -28.38 24.40 52.18
N VAL A 157 -27.25 23.72 51.96
CA VAL A 157 -27.13 22.29 52.19
C VAL A 157 -26.63 21.94 53.61
N ARG A 158 -25.85 22.82 54.26
CA ARG A 158 -25.33 22.61 55.64
C ARG A 158 -25.95 23.53 56.69
N GLY A 159 -26.70 24.56 56.29
CA GLY A 159 -27.29 25.54 57.20
C GLY A 159 -28.71 25.19 57.68
N SER A 160 -29.38 26.17 58.25
CA SER A 160 -30.75 26.08 58.81
C SER A 160 -31.84 25.71 57.79
N ALA A 161 -31.52 25.74 56.49
CA ALA A 161 -32.39 25.38 55.36
C ALA A 161 -32.30 23.90 54.95
N SER A 162 -31.34 23.15 55.47
CA SER A 162 -31.08 21.75 55.06
C SER A 162 -32.29 20.82 55.23
N ASP A 163 -33.13 21.05 56.25
CA ASP A 163 -34.36 20.29 56.49
C ASP A 163 -35.48 20.53 55.44
N LEU A 164 -35.32 21.53 54.58
CA LEU A 164 -36.30 21.96 53.57
C LEU A 164 -35.84 21.78 52.13
N VAL A 165 -34.56 21.45 51.92
CA VAL A 165 -33.94 21.34 50.59
C VAL A 165 -33.59 19.89 50.31
N ASN A 166 -34.01 19.38 49.15
CA ASN A 166 -33.64 18.05 48.71
C ASN A 166 -32.51 18.15 47.68
N ILE A 167 -31.34 17.64 48.05
CA ILE A 167 -30.10 17.71 47.28
C ILE A 167 -30.25 16.97 45.93
N ASP A 168 -31.07 15.93 45.90
CA ASP A 168 -31.31 15.08 44.73
C ASP A 168 -32.60 15.43 43.99
N ALA A 169 -33.28 16.52 44.35
CA ALA A 169 -34.48 16.93 43.62
C ALA A 169 -34.14 17.29 42.18
N VAL A 170 -35.05 16.96 41.27
CA VAL A 170 -34.95 17.34 39.87
C VAL A 170 -35.79 18.58 39.60
N ASP A 171 -35.32 19.43 38.70
CA ASP A 171 -36.05 20.62 38.29
C ASP A 171 -37.20 20.29 37.31
N ALA A 172 -37.89 21.31 36.79
CA ALA A 172 -38.97 21.14 35.81
C ALA A 172 -38.53 20.44 34.50
N GLU A 173 -37.23 20.44 34.18
CA GLU A 173 -36.65 19.77 33.02
C GLU A 173 -36.09 18.38 33.37
N GLY A 174 -36.20 17.94 34.64
CA GLY A 174 -35.73 16.65 35.11
C GLY A 174 -34.23 16.60 35.42
N THR A 175 -33.57 17.74 35.62
CA THR A 175 -32.12 17.83 35.83
C THR A 175 -31.78 18.02 37.31
N PRO A 176 -30.92 17.17 37.91
CA PRO A 176 -30.47 17.35 39.29
C PRO A 176 -29.37 18.43 39.39
N PRO A 177 -29.15 19.06 40.57
CA PRO A 177 -28.16 20.13 40.75
C PRO A 177 -26.73 19.70 40.42
N LEU A 178 -26.40 18.43 40.70
CA LEU A 178 -25.08 17.86 40.42
C LEU A 178 -24.75 17.83 38.92
N VAL A 179 -25.74 17.54 38.06
CA VAL A 179 -25.57 17.53 36.61
C VAL A 179 -25.29 18.94 36.07
N TYR A 180 -25.94 19.97 36.60
CA TYR A 180 -25.63 21.36 36.24
C TYR A 180 -24.19 21.73 36.59
N ALA A 181 -23.76 21.44 37.82
CA ALA A 181 -22.41 21.74 38.27
C ALA A 181 -21.34 20.99 37.44
N SER A 182 -21.61 19.75 37.06
CA SER A 182 -20.70 18.94 36.23
C SER A 182 -20.69 19.34 34.76
N CYS A 183 -21.83 19.76 34.19
CA CYS A 183 -21.92 20.22 32.80
C CYS A 183 -21.16 21.55 32.58
N PHE A 184 -21.25 22.49 33.52
CA PHE A 184 -20.63 23.82 33.40
C PHE A 184 -19.21 23.92 34.00
N GLY A 185 -18.67 22.82 34.53
CA GLY A 185 -17.29 22.81 35.03
C GLY A 185 -17.10 23.38 36.45
N HIS A 186 -18.15 23.46 37.27
CA HIS A 186 -18.10 24.06 38.61
C HIS A 186 -17.62 23.06 39.69
N LYS A 187 -16.30 22.80 39.69
CA LYS A 187 -15.62 21.84 40.59
C LYS A 187 -15.96 22.01 42.08
N GLU A 188 -15.94 23.23 42.59
CA GLU A 188 -16.18 23.52 44.02
C GLU A 188 -17.61 23.21 44.45
N VAL A 189 -18.58 23.42 43.55
CA VAL A 189 -19.98 23.08 43.79
C VAL A 189 -20.20 21.58 43.75
N VAL A 190 -19.58 20.86 42.79
CA VAL A 190 -19.62 19.39 42.73
C VAL A 190 -19.14 18.79 44.06
N LEU A 191 -18.02 19.28 44.59
CA LEU A 191 -17.52 18.85 45.90
C LEU A 191 -18.48 19.19 47.04
N ALA A 192 -19.10 20.38 47.04
CA ALA A 192 -20.04 20.78 48.08
C ALA A 192 -21.29 19.87 48.12
N LEU A 193 -21.84 19.53 46.94
CA LEU A 193 -23.00 18.64 46.79
C LEU A 193 -22.66 17.19 47.17
N LEU A 194 -21.53 16.65 46.70
CA LEU A 194 -21.09 15.29 47.02
C LEU A 194 -20.78 15.11 48.52
N ASN A 195 -20.11 16.08 49.14
CA ASN A 195 -19.83 16.07 50.58
C ASN A 195 -21.08 16.18 51.45
N ALA A 196 -22.21 16.58 50.87
CA ALA A 196 -23.49 16.62 51.53
C ALA A 196 -24.35 15.37 51.29
N GLY A 197 -23.84 14.40 50.53
CA GLY A 197 -24.52 13.13 50.26
C GLY A 197 -25.40 13.13 49.02
N ALA A 198 -25.15 14.01 48.03
CA ALA A 198 -25.80 13.92 46.73
C ALA A 198 -25.55 12.55 46.07
N SER A 199 -26.58 11.98 45.46
CA SER A 199 -26.47 10.74 44.69
C SER A 199 -25.71 10.99 43.39
N VAL A 200 -24.59 10.28 43.23
CA VAL A 200 -23.61 10.51 42.15
C VAL A 200 -24.13 10.11 40.77
N ASP A 201 -24.95 9.06 40.71
CA ASP A 201 -25.46 8.46 39.47
C ASP A 201 -26.87 8.94 39.10
N ASN A 202 -27.37 10.01 39.73
CA ASN A 202 -28.66 10.58 39.34
C ASN A 202 -28.61 11.08 37.90
N GLN A 203 -29.59 10.64 37.12
CA GLN A 203 -29.68 10.94 35.70
C GLN A 203 -30.64 12.09 35.43
N ASP A 204 -30.33 12.88 34.40
CA ASP A 204 -31.26 13.87 33.87
C ASP A 204 -32.41 13.22 33.07
N ARG A 205 -33.30 14.04 32.49
CA ARG A 205 -34.41 13.58 31.65
C ARG A 205 -33.99 12.72 30.45
N ASN A 206 -32.77 12.87 29.97
CA ASN A 206 -32.21 12.11 28.85
C ASN A 206 -31.42 10.87 29.30
N GLN A 207 -31.49 10.54 30.60
CA GLN A 207 -30.77 9.44 31.25
C GLN A 207 -29.24 9.69 31.30
N TRP A 208 -28.78 10.94 31.34
CA TRP A 208 -27.35 11.25 31.45
C TRP A 208 -26.93 11.50 32.89
N THR A 209 -25.83 10.87 33.32
CA THR A 209 -25.24 11.10 34.64
C THR A 209 -24.31 12.32 34.62
N ALA A 210 -23.99 12.82 35.82
CA ALA A 210 -22.99 13.87 35.99
C ALA A 210 -21.61 13.49 35.40
N LEU A 211 -21.25 12.20 35.43
CA LEU A 211 -20.00 11.68 34.85
C LEU A 211 -19.98 11.78 33.32
N MET A 212 -21.09 11.44 32.65
CA MET A 212 -21.20 11.56 31.19
C MET A 212 -20.97 13.01 30.73
N TRP A 213 -21.63 13.97 31.40
CA TRP A 213 -21.46 15.40 31.12
C TRP A 213 -20.02 15.88 31.35
N ALA A 214 -19.38 15.45 32.45
CA ALA A 214 -17.99 15.80 32.73
C ALA A 214 -17.00 15.22 31.69
N MET A 215 -17.25 14.01 31.19
CA MET A 215 -16.41 13.36 30.18
C MET A 215 -16.58 14.01 28.80
N THR A 216 -17.81 14.26 28.35
CA THR A 216 -18.09 14.92 27.06
C THR A 216 -17.52 16.34 27.01
N ASN A 217 -17.65 17.11 28.10
CA ASN A 217 -17.12 18.48 28.19
C ASN A 217 -15.64 18.56 28.60
N ARG A 218 -14.94 17.41 28.65
CA ARG A 218 -13.50 17.30 28.94
C ARG A 218 -13.08 17.87 30.31
N HIS A 219 -13.96 17.85 31.30
CA HIS A 219 -13.68 18.31 32.67
C HIS A 219 -12.97 17.23 33.51
N LYS A 220 -11.67 17.03 33.27
CA LYS A 220 -10.82 15.98 33.88
C LYS A 220 -10.90 15.94 35.41
N ASP A 221 -10.81 17.11 36.03
CA ASP A 221 -10.86 17.26 37.50
C ASP A 221 -12.20 16.81 38.10
N ILE A 222 -13.31 17.08 37.40
CA ILE A 222 -14.65 16.73 37.85
C ILE A 222 -14.91 15.25 37.62
N ALA A 223 -14.50 14.70 36.48
CA ALA A 223 -14.56 13.27 36.21
C ALA A 223 -13.81 12.48 37.29
N LYS A 224 -12.62 12.96 37.69
CA LYS A 224 -11.86 12.39 38.81
C LYS A 224 -12.64 12.41 40.12
N ILE A 225 -13.18 13.57 40.51
CA ILE A 225 -13.94 13.72 41.76
C ILE A 225 -15.16 12.81 41.77
N LEU A 226 -15.89 12.70 40.66
CA LEU A 226 -17.06 11.83 40.56
C LEU A 226 -16.68 10.35 40.68
N LEU A 227 -15.62 9.91 40.01
CA LEU A 227 -15.12 8.53 40.11
C LEU A 227 -14.59 8.20 41.51
N ASP A 228 -13.85 9.12 42.14
CA ASP A 228 -13.35 8.99 43.52
C ASP A 228 -14.51 8.88 44.55
N HIS A 229 -15.67 9.48 44.23
CA HIS A 229 -16.91 9.38 45.02
C HIS A 229 -17.82 8.21 44.59
N GLY A 230 -17.35 7.31 43.73
CA GLY A 230 -18.03 6.06 43.39
C GLY A 230 -19.03 6.14 42.23
N ALA A 231 -18.91 7.11 41.33
CA ALA A 231 -19.71 7.17 40.10
C ALA A 231 -19.58 5.87 39.29
N SER A 232 -20.71 5.29 38.87
CA SER A 232 -20.72 4.09 38.04
C SER A 232 -20.44 4.43 36.58
N THR A 233 -19.46 3.73 35.99
CA THR A 233 -19.15 3.81 34.55
C THR A 233 -20.17 3.06 33.69
N ASP A 234 -20.99 2.20 34.28
CA ASP A 234 -21.82 1.23 33.57
C ASP A 234 -23.25 1.74 33.32
N VAL A 235 -23.60 2.90 33.89
CA VAL A 235 -24.90 3.53 33.70
C VAL A 235 -25.06 3.92 32.24
N LYS A 236 -26.22 3.58 31.66
CA LYS A 236 -26.52 3.79 30.23
C LYS A 236 -27.43 4.99 30.03
N SER A 237 -27.10 5.79 29.03
CA SER A 237 -27.95 6.85 28.52
C SER A 237 -29.16 6.32 27.75
N SER A 238 -30.08 7.20 27.36
CA SER A 238 -31.26 6.86 26.55
C SER A 238 -30.92 6.28 25.17
N SER A 239 -29.69 6.50 24.67
CA SER A 239 -29.16 5.90 23.45
C SER A 239 -28.42 4.57 23.69
N GLY A 240 -28.37 4.08 24.93
CA GLY A 240 -27.70 2.84 25.31
C GLY A 240 -26.19 2.94 25.54
N ARG A 241 -25.61 4.15 25.43
CA ARG A 241 -24.18 4.42 25.59
C ARG A 241 -23.81 4.71 27.05
N THR A 242 -22.65 4.23 27.48
CA THR A 242 -22.02 4.45 28.79
C THR A 242 -21.18 5.73 28.80
N ALA A 243 -20.71 6.18 29.96
CA ALA A 243 -19.86 7.36 30.06
C ALA A 243 -18.54 7.23 29.27
N LEU A 244 -17.98 6.02 29.21
CA LEU A 244 -16.74 5.73 28.49
C LEU A 244 -16.91 5.78 26.97
N ASP A 245 -18.10 5.47 26.44
CA ASP A 245 -18.37 5.50 24.99
C ASP A 245 -18.35 6.90 24.39
N PHE A 246 -18.38 7.94 25.22
CA PHE A 246 -18.31 9.35 24.81
C PHE A 246 -16.88 9.91 24.83
N VAL A 247 -15.88 9.12 25.27
CA VAL A 247 -14.47 9.51 25.27
C VAL A 247 -13.82 9.03 23.97
N PRO A 248 -13.29 9.94 23.12
CA PRO A 248 -12.57 9.54 21.91
C PRO A 248 -11.29 8.76 22.27
N PRO A 249 -10.93 7.71 21.52
CA PRO A 249 -9.63 7.04 21.66
C PRO A 249 -8.50 8.04 21.40
N ASP A 250 -7.39 7.90 22.11
CA ASP A 250 -6.19 8.76 22.04
C ASP A 250 -6.44 10.24 22.39
N SER A 251 -7.53 10.53 23.12
CA SER A 251 -7.76 11.86 23.68
C SER A 251 -7.06 12.05 25.02
N ASP A 252 -6.72 13.31 25.29
CA ASP A 252 -6.31 13.86 26.59
C ASP A 252 -7.08 13.34 27.83
N MET A 253 -8.35 12.94 27.65
CA MET A 253 -9.21 12.35 28.67
C MET A 253 -9.03 10.82 28.76
N SER A 254 -8.85 10.15 27.62
CA SER A 254 -8.50 8.72 27.52
C SER A 254 -7.18 8.44 28.25
N ASP A 255 -6.15 9.24 27.98
CA ASP A 255 -4.85 9.14 28.66
C ASP A 255 -5.00 9.34 30.15
N PHE A 256 -5.78 10.34 30.55
CA PHE A 256 -6.03 10.63 31.96
C PHE A 256 -6.70 9.45 32.69
N LEU A 257 -7.69 8.80 32.06
CA LEU A 257 -8.37 7.62 32.62
C LEU A 257 -7.43 6.41 32.70
N GLN A 258 -6.60 6.20 31.67
CA GLN A 258 -5.61 5.13 31.64
C GLN A 258 -4.54 5.29 32.73
N HIS A 259 -4.01 6.51 32.91
CA HIS A 259 -3.07 6.82 34.00
C HIS A 259 -3.71 6.75 35.39
N SER A 260 -5.02 6.99 35.49
CA SER A 260 -5.79 6.91 36.74
C SER A 260 -6.23 5.48 37.09
N GLY A 261 -5.86 4.47 36.30
CA GLY A 261 -6.14 3.06 36.57
C GLY A 261 -7.53 2.59 36.13
N TYR A 262 -8.28 3.41 35.39
CA TYR A 262 -9.55 3.03 34.79
C TYR A 262 -9.27 2.47 33.40
N SER A 263 -9.17 1.15 33.30
CA SER A 263 -9.00 0.47 32.00
C SER A 263 -10.26 0.67 31.16
N ILE A 264 -10.11 1.29 29.98
CA ILE A 264 -11.15 1.29 28.93
C ILE A 264 -11.23 -0.14 28.38
N GLY A 265 -11.99 -0.99 29.08
CA GLY A 265 -12.49 -2.23 28.50
C GLY A 265 -13.53 -1.83 27.47
N SER A 266 -13.38 -2.30 26.23
CA SER A 266 -14.36 -2.10 25.16
C SER A 266 -15.69 -2.75 25.59
N ALA A 267 -16.56 -1.96 26.23
CA ALA A 267 -17.81 -2.41 26.83
C ALA A 267 -19.00 -1.79 26.09
N GLY A 268 -19.10 -2.12 24.81
CA GLY A 268 -20.18 -1.68 23.93
C GLY A 268 -20.48 -2.60 22.75
N VAL A 269 -19.89 -3.80 22.69
CA VAL A 269 -20.20 -4.81 21.66
C VAL A 269 -20.78 -6.03 22.38
N THR A 270 -22.07 -6.27 22.19
CA THR A 270 -22.70 -7.54 22.56
C THR A 270 -22.00 -8.67 21.82
N ASP A 271 -21.70 -9.76 22.54
CA ASP A 271 -21.12 -11.03 22.09
C ASP A 271 -21.53 -11.43 20.67
N ASP A 272 -20.72 -11.04 19.68
CA ASP A 272 -20.68 -11.69 18.38
C ASP A 272 -19.29 -12.32 18.23
N PHE A 273 -19.28 -13.66 18.27
CA PHE A 273 -18.15 -14.60 18.28
C PHE A 273 -17.17 -14.48 17.08
N TYR A 274 -17.29 -13.44 16.25
CA TYR A 274 -16.48 -13.21 15.04
C TYR A 274 -15.72 -11.86 15.00
N ASN A 275 -15.74 -11.03 16.04
CA ASN A 275 -15.15 -9.67 16.00
C ASN A 275 -13.93 -9.47 16.94
N ALA A 276 -12.83 -10.18 16.67
CA ALA A 276 -11.54 -9.96 17.33
C ALA A 276 -10.53 -9.20 16.43
N GLY A 277 -11.01 -8.26 15.60
CA GLY A 277 -10.21 -7.68 14.50
C GLY A 277 -9.98 -6.17 14.50
N TYR A 278 -10.58 -5.35 15.38
CA TYR A 278 -10.79 -3.92 15.04
C TYR A 278 -9.59 -2.93 15.04
N SER A 279 -8.35 -3.32 15.37
CA SER A 279 -7.15 -2.53 15.00
C SER A 279 -6.42 -3.11 13.79
N GLN A 280 -6.59 -4.41 13.57
CA GLN A 280 -6.10 -5.12 12.42
C GLN A 280 -6.96 -4.79 11.20
N ASP A 281 -8.28 -4.67 11.33
CA ASP A 281 -9.22 -4.43 10.24
C ASP A 281 -9.07 -3.05 9.63
N LYS A 282 -8.70 -1.99 10.36
CA LYS A 282 -8.48 -0.66 9.75
C LYS A 282 -7.15 -0.60 8.99
N PHE A 283 -6.11 -1.24 9.54
CA PHE A 283 -4.83 -1.43 8.84
C PHE A 283 -4.95 -2.45 7.71
N GLU A 284 -5.77 -3.49 7.83
CA GLU A 284 -6.06 -4.50 6.81
C GLU A 284 -7.07 -3.99 5.80
N GLU A 285 -7.94 -3.03 6.13
CA GLU A 285 -8.81 -2.31 5.21
C GLU A 285 -7.99 -1.25 4.47
N GLU A 286 -7.06 -0.56 5.12
CA GLU A 286 -6.12 0.36 4.46
C GLU A 286 -5.06 -0.40 3.64
N LEU A 287 -4.61 -1.56 4.10
CA LEU A 287 -3.72 -2.47 3.38
C LEU A 287 -4.50 -3.23 2.31
N ALA A 288 -5.78 -3.55 2.49
CA ALA A 288 -6.65 -4.10 1.45
C ALA A 288 -7.06 -3.02 0.47
N GLU A 289 -7.22 -1.75 0.84
CA GLU A 289 -7.43 -0.63 -0.07
C GLU A 289 -6.14 -0.32 -0.83
N SER A 290 -4.98 -0.38 -0.16
CA SER A 290 -3.65 -0.25 -0.76
C SER A 290 -3.34 -1.44 -1.67
N GLU A 291 -3.70 -2.66 -1.28
CA GLU A 291 -3.51 -3.90 -2.05
C GLU A 291 -4.57 -4.05 -3.15
N MET A 292 -5.79 -3.57 -2.95
CA MET A 292 -6.84 -3.46 -3.98
C MET A 292 -6.47 -2.37 -4.97
N ARG A 293 -5.96 -1.22 -4.52
CA ARG A 293 -5.28 -0.24 -5.38
C ARG A 293 -4.15 -0.95 -6.11
N ARG A 294 -3.23 -1.66 -5.44
CA ARG A 294 -2.07 -2.36 -6.05
C ARG A 294 -2.46 -3.46 -7.04
N ARG A 295 -3.56 -4.17 -6.81
CA ARG A 295 -4.12 -5.16 -7.74
C ARG A 295 -4.79 -4.48 -8.93
N MET A 296 -5.54 -3.39 -8.71
CA MET A 296 -6.02 -2.51 -9.77
C MET A 296 -4.86 -1.88 -10.56
N MET A 297 -3.73 -1.57 -9.91
CA MET A 297 -2.49 -1.06 -10.52
C MET A 297 -1.86 -2.12 -11.44
N MET A 298 -1.80 -3.39 -11.01
CA MET A 298 -1.30 -4.49 -11.85
C MET A 298 -2.20 -4.74 -13.07
N GLU A 299 -3.53 -4.75 -12.90
CA GLU A 299 -4.46 -4.94 -14.01
C GLU A 299 -4.46 -3.76 -15.00
N SER A 300 -4.25 -2.53 -14.51
CA SER A 300 -4.21 -1.29 -15.32
C SER A 300 -2.88 -1.12 -16.07
N ALA A 301 -1.75 -1.44 -15.42
CA ALA A 301 -0.43 -1.27 -16.03
C ALA A 301 -0.15 -2.25 -17.18
N ILE A 302 -0.79 -3.43 -17.19
CA ILE A 302 -0.77 -4.37 -18.34
C ILE A 302 -1.33 -3.72 -19.61
N ASN A 303 -2.29 -2.80 -19.50
CA ASN A 303 -2.94 -2.17 -20.66
C ASN A 303 -2.18 -0.96 -21.23
N LEU A 304 -1.19 -0.41 -20.52
CA LEU A 304 -0.39 0.72 -20.98
C LEU A 304 0.95 0.33 -21.63
N GLU A 305 1.30 -0.97 -21.69
CA GLU A 305 2.65 -1.43 -22.08
C GLU A 305 3.75 -0.80 -21.21
N VAL A 306 3.42 -0.44 -19.96
CA VAL A 306 4.39 0.14 -19.02
C VAL A 306 5.23 -1.00 -18.47
N ASP A 307 6.54 -0.90 -18.66
CA ASP A 307 7.51 -1.88 -18.17
C ASP A 307 7.41 -1.97 -16.64
N LEU A 308 6.82 -3.07 -16.17
CA LEU A 308 6.62 -3.35 -14.76
C LEU A 308 7.93 -3.72 -14.05
N GLY A 309 9.02 -3.98 -14.79
CA GLY A 309 10.31 -4.36 -14.22
C GLY A 309 11.02 -3.24 -13.44
N ASN A 310 10.67 -1.97 -13.72
CA ASN A 310 11.22 -0.79 -13.04
C ASN A 310 10.27 -0.24 -11.95
N LEU A 311 9.29 -1.03 -11.54
CA LEU A 311 8.46 -0.71 -10.39
C LEU A 311 9.26 -0.91 -9.11
N GLY A 312 9.58 0.18 -8.40
CA GLY A 312 10.06 0.14 -7.01
C GLY A 312 8.99 -0.37 -6.03
N LEU A 313 8.38 -1.51 -6.34
CA LEU A 313 7.41 -2.23 -5.50
C LEU A 313 8.08 -2.91 -4.30
N ASP A 314 9.40 -2.83 -4.22
CA ASP A 314 10.26 -3.38 -3.18
C ASP A 314 10.70 -2.32 -2.16
N GLU A 315 10.32 -1.04 -2.32
CA GLU A 315 10.67 0.01 -1.37
C GLU A 315 9.65 0.06 -0.22
N GLN A 316 10.14 -0.04 1.01
CA GLN A 316 9.30 -0.02 2.20
C GLN A 316 8.83 1.40 2.51
N PRO A 317 7.64 1.59 3.10
CA PRO A 317 7.28 2.87 3.68
C PRO A 317 8.32 3.25 4.75
N GLU A 318 8.90 4.45 4.63
CA GLU A 318 9.85 5.00 5.60
C GLU A 318 9.27 4.93 7.02
N SER A 319 10.08 4.46 7.98
CA SER A 319 9.63 4.30 9.37
C SER A 319 9.30 5.66 10.00
N PRO A 320 8.24 5.78 10.81
CA PRO A 320 7.91 7.03 11.51
C PRO A 320 9.07 7.59 12.35
N ASP A 321 9.96 6.70 12.81
CA ASP A 321 11.07 7.01 13.71
C ASP A 321 12.23 7.76 13.01
N GLU A 322 12.37 7.69 11.67
CA GLU A 322 13.36 8.51 10.92
C GLU A 322 12.97 10.00 10.85
N PHE A 323 11.71 10.34 11.12
CA PHE A 323 11.21 11.71 11.05
C PHE A 323 11.50 12.54 12.31
N GLU A 324 12.07 11.97 13.37
CA GLU A 324 12.30 12.70 14.62
C GLU A 324 13.55 13.61 14.62
N GLU A 325 14.49 13.46 13.67
CA GLU A 325 15.79 14.18 13.71
C GLU A 325 16.06 15.20 12.57
N ALA A 326 15.20 15.32 11.55
CA ALA A 326 15.45 16.25 10.44
C ALA A 326 15.19 17.72 10.84
N HIS A 327 16.22 18.57 10.71
CA HIS A 327 16.13 20.01 10.98
C HIS A 327 15.18 20.69 9.97
N GLU A 328 14.34 21.61 10.44
CA GLU A 328 13.37 22.35 9.63
C GLU A 328 14.06 23.20 8.53
N PHE A 329 13.58 23.11 7.29
CA PHE A 329 14.15 23.85 6.15
C PHE A 329 13.85 25.36 6.28
N VAL A 330 14.87 26.21 6.19
CA VAL A 330 14.74 27.65 6.43
C VAL A 330 14.64 28.40 5.10
N TRP A 331 13.44 28.93 4.82
CA TRP A 331 13.15 29.65 3.58
C TRP A 331 13.65 31.10 3.60
N ASP A 332 13.62 31.76 4.77
CA ASP A 332 13.96 33.18 4.90
C ASP A 332 15.46 33.49 4.73
N ARG A 333 16.32 32.49 4.91
CA ARG A 333 17.78 32.62 4.88
C ARG A 333 18.43 31.39 4.28
N CYS A 334 19.49 31.59 3.49
CA CYS A 334 20.29 30.50 2.95
C CYS A 334 21.31 30.03 4.00
N LEU A 335 21.11 28.83 4.56
CA LEU A 335 22.06 28.18 5.46
C LEU A 335 23.06 27.31 4.67
N ASN A 336 24.25 27.10 5.20
CA ASN A 336 25.35 26.37 4.53
C ASN A 336 24.99 24.91 4.20
N ASP A 337 24.07 24.30 4.94
CA ASP A 337 23.55 22.94 4.77
C ASP A 337 22.35 22.87 3.80
N GLN A 338 21.85 24.01 3.31
CA GLN A 338 20.65 24.12 2.46
C GLN A 338 20.97 24.68 1.06
N MET A 339 22.18 24.38 0.55
CA MET A 339 22.65 24.77 -0.78
C MET A 339 23.45 23.65 -1.43
N PHE A 340 23.43 23.60 -2.76
CA PHE A 340 24.25 22.66 -3.53
C PHE A 340 25.39 23.44 -4.21
N VAL A 341 26.61 23.25 -3.70
CA VAL A 341 27.79 24.00 -4.14
C VAL A 341 28.43 23.31 -5.34
N PHE A 342 28.66 24.05 -6.42
CA PHE A 342 29.31 23.57 -7.64
C PHE A 342 30.20 24.64 -8.28
N MET A 343 30.99 24.22 -9.27
CA MET A 343 31.86 25.09 -10.08
C MET A 343 31.27 25.28 -11.48
N ASP A 344 31.54 26.42 -12.13
CA ASP A 344 31.03 26.76 -13.46
C ASP A 344 31.32 25.68 -14.52
N GLU A 345 32.45 24.99 -14.42
CA GLU A 345 32.86 23.92 -15.34
C GLU A 345 32.00 22.65 -15.21
N ASP A 346 31.37 22.43 -14.05
CA ASP A 346 30.61 21.23 -13.73
C ASP A 346 29.11 21.34 -14.07
N VAL A 347 28.62 22.53 -14.45
CA VAL A 347 27.19 22.80 -14.72
C VAL A 347 26.57 21.76 -15.64
N ASN A 348 27.17 21.56 -16.83
CA ASN A 348 26.66 20.62 -17.82
C ASN A 348 26.71 19.17 -17.34
N ARG A 349 27.73 18.79 -16.57
CA ARG A 349 27.92 17.42 -16.07
C ARG A 349 26.87 17.07 -15.02
N ILE A 350 26.65 17.97 -14.07
CA ILE A 350 25.71 17.77 -12.97
C ILE A 350 24.28 17.72 -13.50
N LEU A 351 23.93 18.68 -14.37
CA LEU A 351 22.61 18.71 -14.99
C LEU A 351 22.38 17.51 -15.91
N ASP A 352 23.38 17.04 -16.67
CA ASP A 352 23.23 15.85 -17.51
C ASP A 352 22.95 14.59 -16.67
N ILE A 353 23.60 14.44 -15.52
CA ILE A 353 23.35 13.32 -14.59
C ILE A 353 21.96 13.45 -13.95
N ALA A 354 21.58 14.65 -13.50
CA ALA A 354 20.32 14.90 -12.80
C ALA A 354 19.08 14.89 -13.71
N ILE A 355 19.23 15.29 -14.97
CA ILE A 355 18.12 15.53 -15.91
C ILE A 355 18.12 14.49 -17.04
N THR A 356 19.23 14.30 -17.74
CA THR A 356 19.27 13.44 -18.94
C THR A 356 19.41 11.95 -18.61
N GLN A 357 20.28 11.62 -17.65
CA GLN A 357 20.60 10.22 -17.30
C GLN A 357 19.68 9.65 -16.22
N MET A 358 18.90 10.50 -15.56
CA MET A 358 17.96 10.09 -14.53
C MET A 358 16.74 9.41 -15.19
N ALA A 359 16.65 8.08 -15.00
CA ALA A 359 15.43 7.37 -15.33
C ALA A 359 14.34 7.75 -14.32
N PRO A 360 13.07 7.93 -14.74
CA PRO A 360 11.97 8.15 -13.82
C PRO A 360 11.78 6.89 -12.96
N GLN A 361 12.32 6.95 -11.74
CA GLN A 361 12.17 5.90 -10.74
C GLN A 361 10.97 6.22 -9.85
N ARG A 362 10.33 5.17 -9.33
CA ARG A 362 9.11 5.30 -8.52
C ARG A 362 9.39 5.57 -7.03
N SER A 363 10.66 5.65 -6.62
CA SER A 363 11.02 5.81 -5.23
C SER A 363 10.68 7.21 -4.70
N PRO A 364 9.86 7.35 -3.64
CA PRO A 364 9.44 8.65 -3.11
C PRO A 364 10.62 9.60 -2.86
N SER A 365 11.73 9.06 -2.36
CA SER A 365 12.98 9.78 -2.08
C SER A 365 13.70 10.30 -3.33
N GLN A 366 13.59 9.60 -4.47
CA GLN A 366 14.24 9.99 -5.72
C GLN A 366 13.36 10.80 -6.66
N LYS A 367 12.03 10.76 -6.50
CA LYS A 367 11.06 11.52 -7.31
C LYS A 367 11.39 13.02 -7.41
N PRO A 368 11.68 13.76 -6.32
CA PRO A 368 11.92 15.20 -6.38
C PRO A 368 13.37 15.58 -6.68
N VAL A 369 14.28 14.61 -6.87
CA VAL A 369 15.73 14.86 -6.94
C VAL A 369 16.11 15.86 -8.04
N PRO A 370 15.61 15.77 -9.29
CA PRO A 370 15.90 16.78 -10.30
C PRO A 370 15.48 18.19 -9.87
N ALA A 371 14.27 18.35 -9.33
CA ALA A 371 13.78 19.63 -8.84
C ALA A 371 14.63 20.16 -7.67
N ASN A 372 14.99 19.28 -6.72
CA ASN A 372 15.80 19.60 -5.56
C ASN A 372 17.20 20.09 -5.96
N ILE A 373 17.86 19.41 -6.91
CA ILE A 373 19.20 19.80 -7.37
C ILE A 373 19.16 21.15 -8.10
N VAL A 374 18.22 21.32 -9.02
CA VAL A 374 18.09 22.57 -9.78
C VAL A 374 17.82 23.74 -8.83
N PHE A 375 16.93 23.55 -7.83
CA PHE A 375 16.62 24.56 -6.83
C PHE A 375 17.79 24.86 -5.87
N LEU A 376 18.40 23.84 -5.27
CA LEU A 376 19.52 24.03 -4.32
C LEU A 376 20.76 24.63 -5.02
N GLY A 377 20.97 24.29 -6.29
CA GLY A 377 21.98 24.92 -7.13
C GLY A 377 21.65 26.38 -7.44
N ALA A 378 20.39 26.70 -7.73
CA ALA A 378 19.93 28.08 -7.91
C ALA A 378 20.09 28.92 -6.63
N ARG A 379 19.81 28.36 -5.44
CA ARG A 379 20.07 29.03 -4.16
C ARG A 379 21.56 29.38 -4.00
N TYR A 380 22.45 28.43 -4.26
CA TYR A 380 23.90 28.68 -4.21
C TYR A 380 24.31 29.80 -5.17
N ALA A 381 23.89 29.70 -6.44
CA ALA A 381 24.24 30.67 -7.47
C ALA A 381 23.74 32.10 -7.14
N HIS A 382 22.53 32.21 -6.60
CA HIS A 382 21.93 33.50 -6.22
C HIS A 382 22.58 34.13 -4.98
N TYR A 383 22.74 33.36 -3.90
CA TYR A 383 23.17 33.91 -2.60
C TYR A 383 24.69 33.99 -2.43
N HIS A 384 25.46 33.12 -3.09
CA HIS A 384 26.90 32.96 -2.83
C HIS A 384 27.79 33.13 -4.07
N ALA A 385 27.23 33.16 -5.28
CA ALA A 385 27.98 33.36 -6.52
C ALA A 385 27.57 34.65 -7.26
N ASN A 386 27.39 34.58 -8.57
CA ASN A 386 27.07 35.69 -9.48
C ASN A 386 25.78 35.42 -10.27
N LYS A 387 25.12 36.50 -10.70
CA LYS A 387 23.89 36.44 -11.50
C LYS A 387 24.06 35.69 -12.83
N GLU A 388 25.23 35.82 -13.46
CA GLU A 388 25.54 35.13 -14.72
C GLU A 388 25.50 33.60 -14.57
N LEU A 389 26.07 33.07 -13.48
CA LEU A 389 26.02 31.63 -13.20
C LEU A 389 24.58 31.13 -12.93
N LEU A 390 23.75 31.95 -12.27
CA LEU A 390 22.35 31.62 -12.04
C LEU A 390 21.57 31.52 -13.36
N ASP A 391 21.76 32.51 -14.25
CA ASP A 391 21.11 32.53 -15.56
C ASP A 391 21.58 31.35 -16.42
N ASP A 392 22.89 31.07 -16.47
CA ASP A 392 23.46 29.92 -17.19
C ASP A 392 22.97 28.58 -16.65
N TRP A 393 22.91 28.42 -15.32
CA TRP A 393 22.40 27.22 -14.64
C TRP A 393 20.93 26.94 -14.98
N LEU A 394 20.08 27.96 -14.88
CA LEU A 394 18.65 27.82 -15.13
C LEU A 394 18.34 27.62 -16.62
N ILE A 395 19.01 28.34 -17.53
CA ILE A 395 18.83 28.15 -18.98
C ILE A 395 19.27 26.75 -19.39
N ALA A 396 20.44 26.29 -18.93
CA ALA A 396 20.91 24.94 -19.22
C ALA A 396 19.95 23.87 -18.69
N ALA A 397 19.42 24.04 -17.48
CA ALA A 397 18.43 23.13 -16.91
C ALA A 397 17.14 23.11 -17.75
N HIS A 398 16.60 24.28 -18.12
CA HIS A 398 15.42 24.37 -18.99
C HIS A 398 15.61 23.62 -20.30
N ASP A 399 16.72 23.89 -21.01
CA ASP A 399 16.98 23.31 -22.33
C ASP A 399 17.15 21.78 -22.26
N MET A 400 17.79 21.27 -21.21
CA MET A 400 17.92 19.82 -20.99
C MET A 400 16.58 19.16 -20.67
N ILE A 401 15.76 19.75 -19.80
CA ILE A 401 14.42 19.22 -19.48
C ILE A 401 13.57 19.19 -20.75
N GLN A 402 13.58 20.29 -21.49
CA GLN A 402 12.86 20.43 -22.74
C GLN A 402 13.32 19.37 -23.76
N ALA A 403 14.64 19.14 -23.91
CA ALA A 403 15.18 18.10 -24.79
C ALA A 403 14.72 16.68 -24.41
N VAL A 404 14.68 16.35 -23.11
CA VAL A 404 14.20 15.04 -22.63
C VAL A 404 12.71 14.86 -22.93
N VAL A 405 11.89 15.87 -22.66
CA VAL A 405 10.46 15.86 -22.95
C VAL A 405 10.20 15.70 -24.45
N PHE A 406 10.94 16.42 -25.31
CA PHE A 406 10.83 16.29 -26.77
C PHE A 406 11.25 14.92 -27.29
N LYS A 407 12.25 14.28 -26.68
CA LYS A 407 12.70 12.94 -27.06
C LYS A 407 11.66 11.87 -26.69
N HIS A 408 10.92 12.08 -25.60
CA HIS A 408 10.01 11.09 -25.02
C HIS A 408 8.53 11.50 -25.04
N GLN A 409 8.09 12.19 -26.10
CA GLN A 409 6.71 12.68 -26.27
C GLN A 409 5.60 11.63 -26.21
N LEU A 410 5.94 10.35 -26.39
CA LEU A 410 4.99 9.23 -26.44
C LEU A 410 4.97 8.41 -25.14
N ASP A 411 5.80 8.78 -24.17
CA ASP A 411 5.96 8.06 -22.90
C ASP A 411 5.33 8.86 -21.77
N MET A 412 4.11 8.47 -21.38
CA MET A 412 3.36 9.11 -20.31
C MET A 412 4.09 9.09 -18.96
N THR A 413 4.97 8.11 -18.72
CA THR A 413 5.68 8.01 -17.44
C THR A 413 6.75 9.10 -17.30
N ILE A 414 7.53 9.34 -18.36
CA ILE A 414 8.52 10.42 -18.42
C ILE A 414 7.82 11.78 -18.39
N LEU A 415 6.71 11.91 -19.11
CA LEU A 415 5.92 13.14 -19.10
C LEU A 415 5.35 13.46 -17.71
N ALA A 416 4.77 12.47 -17.01
CA ALA A 416 4.25 12.66 -15.66
C ALA A 416 5.36 12.96 -14.63
N PHE A 417 6.51 12.30 -14.75
CA PHE A 417 7.69 12.56 -13.92
C PHE A 417 8.19 14.01 -14.05
N TRP A 418 8.32 14.50 -15.30
CA TRP A 418 8.73 15.89 -15.55
C TRP A 418 7.65 16.91 -15.22
N LEU A 419 6.38 16.58 -15.43
CA LEU A 419 5.25 17.42 -15.00
C LEU A 419 5.30 17.65 -13.49
N SER A 420 5.51 16.59 -12.70
CA SER A 420 5.65 16.69 -11.25
C SER A 420 6.86 17.52 -10.84
N ASN A 421 8.06 17.17 -11.31
CA ASN A 421 9.30 17.88 -11.00
C ASN A 421 9.28 19.37 -11.42
N ALA A 422 8.71 19.70 -12.58
CA ALA A 422 8.57 21.08 -13.04
C ALA A 422 7.60 21.87 -12.16
N THR A 423 6.46 21.27 -11.76
CA THR A 423 5.51 21.94 -10.84
C THR A 423 6.12 22.15 -9.45
N LEU A 424 6.89 21.17 -8.95
CA LEU A 424 7.60 21.27 -7.67
C LEU A 424 8.72 22.32 -7.72
N LEU A 425 9.45 22.42 -8.84
CA LEU A 425 10.47 23.45 -9.03
C LEU A 425 9.87 24.86 -9.05
N ILE A 426 8.72 25.06 -9.71
CA ILE A 426 7.99 26.35 -9.64
C ILE A 426 7.60 26.66 -8.20
N TYR A 427 7.13 25.65 -7.45
CA TYR A 427 6.79 25.82 -6.04
C TYR A 427 7.99 26.29 -5.22
N TYR A 428 9.15 25.63 -5.33
CA TYR A 428 10.35 26.04 -4.60
C TYR A 428 10.82 27.45 -4.94
N LEU A 429 10.82 27.80 -6.23
CA LEU A 429 11.21 29.14 -6.69
C LEU A 429 10.29 30.24 -6.17
N ARG A 430 8.98 29.95 -5.99
CA ARG A 430 8.00 30.90 -5.44
C ARG A 430 7.97 30.94 -3.91
N LYS A 431 8.45 29.89 -3.23
CA LYS A 431 8.51 29.83 -1.76
C LYS A 431 9.75 30.57 -1.22
N ASP A 432 10.86 30.57 -1.95
CA ASP A 432 12.06 31.32 -1.58
C ASP A 432 11.92 32.82 -1.96
N PRO A 433 11.98 33.75 -1.00
CA PRO A 433 11.72 35.17 -1.24
C PRO A 433 12.79 35.85 -2.12
N GLY A 434 14.05 35.38 -2.09
CA GLY A 434 15.13 35.96 -2.92
C GLY A 434 15.03 35.49 -4.37
N LEU A 435 14.72 34.21 -4.57
CA LEU A 435 14.62 33.63 -5.91
C LEU A 435 13.32 34.02 -6.64
N THR A 436 12.23 34.28 -5.93
CA THR A 436 10.93 34.59 -6.54
C THR A 436 11.00 35.78 -7.49
N GLU A 437 11.67 36.87 -7.09
CA GLU A 437 11.76 38.09 -7.89
C GLU A 437 12.77 37.97 -9.04
N VAL A 438 13.86 37.23 -8.84
CA VAL A 438 14.95 37.14 -9.82
C VAL A 438 14.63 36.15 -10.94
N THR A 439 13.86 35.10 -10.65
CA THR A 439 13.61 33.98 -11.59
C THR A 439 12.31 34.09 -12.37
N ILE A 440 11.65 35.25 -12.43
CA ILE A 440 10.34 35.44 -13.08
C ILE A 440 10.33 34.97 -14.55
N GLN A 441 11.41 35.26 -15.30
CA GLN A 441 11.51 34.84 -16.70
C GLN A 441 11.57 33.32 -16.82
N PHE A 442 12.39 32.66 -15.99
CA PHE A 442 12.48 31.20 -15.94
C PHE A 442 11.16 30.55 -15.48
N GLN A 443 10.48 31.11 -14.49
CA GLN A 443 9.16 30.63 -14.05
C GLN A 443 8.11 30.69 -15.18
N THR A 444 8.19 31.71 -16.03
CA THR A 444 7.32 31.85 -17.21
C THR A 444 7.62 30.76 -18.23
N GLN A 445 8.89 30.55 -18.57
CA GLN A 445 9.32 29.48 -19.49
C GLN A 445 8.94 28.09 -18.97
N LEU A 446 9.14 27.84 -17.66
CA LEU A 446 8.77 26.58 -17.03
C LEU A 446 7.24 26.37 -17.02
N THR A 447 6.45 27.44 -16.91
CA THR A 447 4.99 27.39 -17.04
C THR A 447 4.56 27.00 -18.45
N GLU A 448 5.20 27.56 -19.49
CA GLU A 448 4.97 27.17 -20.89
C GLU A 448 5.32 25.70 -21.11
N LEU A 449 6.45 25.24 -20.58
CA LEU A 449 6.87 23.84 -20.67
C LEU A 449 5.87 22.90 -19.97
N ILE A 450 5.35 23.26 -18.81
CA ILE A 450 4.30 22.47 -18.13
C ILE A 450 3.04 22.39 -18.99
N GLN A 451 2.63 23.48 -19.64
CA GLN A 451 1.50 23.47 -20.56
C GLN A 451 1.76 22.57 -21.78
N GLU A 452 2.98 22.55 -22.32
CA GLU A 452 3.37 21.63 -23.39
C GLU A 452 3.28 20.17 -22.95
N ILE A 453 3.84 19.83 -21.77
CA ILE A 453 3.79 18.47 -21.20
C ILE A 453 2.33 18.04 -20.97
N TYR A 454 1.48 18.92 -20.44
CA TYR A 454 0.05 18.69 -20.26
C TYR A 454 -0.62 18.27 -21.58
N ILE A 455 -0.36 19.01 -22.66
CA ILE A 455 -0.91 18.70 -24.00
C ILE A 455 -0.40 17.35 -24.51
N LEU A 456 0.89 17.02 -24.29
CA LEU A 456 1.47 15.74 -24.71
C LEU A 456 0.83 14.54 -24.00
N ILE A 457 0.60 14.64 -22.68
CA ILE A 457 -0.08 13.58 -21.91
C ILE A 457 -1.49 13.33 -22.45
N ILE A 458 -2.25 14.39 -22.72
CA ILE A 458 -3.59 14.28 -23.29
C ILE A 458 -3.54 13.61 -24.66
N ARG A 459 -2.66 14.06 -25.56
CA ARG A 459 -2.53 13.47 -26.90
C ARG A 459 -2.16 11.99 -26.87
N ASP A 460 -1.29 11.58 -25.94
CA ASP A 460 -0.95 10.16 -25.78
C ASP A 460 -2.17 9.35 -25.32
N ALA A 461 -2.88 9.84 -24.30
CA ALA A 461 -4.08 9.21 -23.77
C ALA A 461 -5.20 9.10 -24.83
N GLU A 462 -5.49 10.19 -25.56
CA GLU A 462 -6.46 10.22 -26.66
C GLU A 462 -6.11 9.18 -27.73
N ARG A 463 -4.86 9.17 -28.19
CA ARG A 463 -4.37 8.23 -29.21
C ARG A 463 -4.53 6.76 -28.78
N ARG A 464 -4.33 6.45 -27.50
CA ARG A 464 -4.50 5.09 -26.96
C ARG A 464 -5.98 4.69 -26.89
N MET A 465 -6.84 5.58 -26.41
CA MET A 465 -8.28 5.34 -26.35
C MET A 465 -8.91 5.23 -27.74
N ASP A 466 -8.46 6.03 -28.69
CA ASP A 466 -8.97 6.07 -30.07
C ASP A 466 -8.94 4.68 -30.76
N LYS A 467 -7.85 3.93 -30.55
CA LYS A 467 -7.66 2.58 -31.10
C LYS A 467 -8.76 1.59 -30.72
N VAL A 468 -9.34 1.73 -29.54
CA VAL A 468 -10.35 0.81 -28.99
C VAL A 468 -11.74 1.42 -28.90
N LEU A 469 -11.89 2.73 -29.14
CA LEU A 469 -13.13 3.47 -28.92
C LEU A 469 -14.33 2.92 -29.72
N ASN A 470 -14.14 2.56 -30.99
CA ASN A 470 -15.23 2.02 -31.83
C ASN A 470 -15.74 0.67 -31.33
N SER A 471 -14.82 -0.28 -31.15
CA SER A 471 -15.14 -1.64 -30.74
C SER A 471 -15.67 -1.69 -29.31
N ALA A 472 -15.17 -0.83 -28.41
CA ALA A 472 -15.58 -0.74 -27.01
C ALA A 472 -16.92 -0.02 -26.82
N MET A 473 -17.12 1.16 -27.43
CA MET A 473 -18.27 2.02 -27.10
C MET A 473 -19.43 1.90 -28.08
N LEU A 474 -19.17 1.71 -29.37
CA LEU A 474 -20.20 1.73 -30.42
C LEU A 474 -20.65 0.32 -30.85
N GLU A 475 -19.73 -0.63 -30.92
CA GLU A 475 -20.01 -1.97 -31.44
C GLU A 475 -20.26 -3.02 -30.35
N HIS A 476 -19.81 -2.79 -29.10
CA HIS A 476 -19.95 -3.74 -28.01
C HIS A 476 -21.40 -3.96 -27.57
N GLU A 477 -21.93 -5.18 -27.78
CA GLU A 477 -23.31 -5.57 -27.48
C GLU A 477 -23.43 -6.18 -26.08
N THR A 478 -24.11 -5.48 -25.18
CA THR A 478 -24.32 -5.88 -23.78
C THR A 478 -25.56 -6.77 -23.58
N ILE A 479 -26.55 -6.69 -24.47
CA ILE A 479 -27.81 -7.43 -24.36
C ILE A 479 -27.87 -8.53 -25.44
N PRO A 480 -27.93 -9.83 -25.05
CA PRO A 480 -28.10 -10.92 -26.00
C PRO A 480 -29.42 -10.83 -26.77
N GLY A 481 -29.38 -10.93 -28.11
CA GLY A 481 -30.57 -10.97 -28.98
C GLY A 481 -30.82 -9.71 -29.84
N PHE A 482 -29.96 -8.69 -29.76
CA PHE A 482 -30.05 -7.49 -30.62
C PHE A 482 -29.61 -7.73 -32.07
N GLU A 483 -29.01 -8.89 -32.38
CA GLU A 483 -28.62 -9.27 -33.76
C GLU A 483 -29.82 -9.55 -34.68
N ASP A 484 -31.01 -9.80 -34.12
CA ASP A 484 -32.22 -10.22 -34.84
C ASP A 484 -33.19 -9.07 -35.21
N ILE A 485 -32.78 -7.81 -35.05
CA ILE A 485 -33.63 -6.64 -35.32
C ILE A 485 -33.74 -6.40 -36.82
N HIS A 486 -34.97 -6.35 -37.33
CA HIS A 486 -35.28 -6.01 -38.72
C HIS A 486 -35.57 -4.52 -38.88
N PHE A 487 -34.92 -3.89 -39.86
CA PHE A 487 -35.17 -2.50 -40.23
C PHE A 487 -36.22 -2.38 -41.34
N GLN A 488 -36.95 -1.27 -41.35
CA GLN A 488 -37.90 -0.96 -42.42
C GLN A 488 -37.14 -0.83 -43.75
N ASN A 489 -37.69 -1.41 -44.81
CA ASN A 489 -37.16 -1.42 -46.19
C ASN A 489 -35.94 -2.33 -46.47
N GLU A 490 -35.52 -3.20 -45.54
CA GLU A 490 -34.50 -4.23 -45.80
C GLU A 490 -35.14 -5.59 -46.14
N TRP A 491 -35.02 -6.03 -47.40
CA TRP A 491 -35.53 -7.34 -47.85
C TRP A 491 -34.46 -8.43 -47.70
N ASN A 492 -34.53 -9.22 -46.62
CA ASN A 492 -33.62 -10.34 -46.38
C ASN A 492 -34.15 -11.65 -47.02
N PHE A 493 -33.84 -11.90 -48.29
CA PHE A 493 -34.28 -13.12 -48.99
C PHE A 493 -33.44 -14.39 -48.70
N LEU A 494 -32.29 -14.32 -48.02
CA LEU A 494 -31.33 -15.45 -47.97
C LEU A 494 -30.55 -15.65 -46.65
N ARG A 495 -31.10 -15.32 -45.48
CA ARG A 495 -30.52 -15.78 -44.20
C ARG A 495 -31.43 -16.77 -43.49
N SER A 496 -30.94 -18.00 -43.37
CA SER A 496 -31.52 -19.05 -42.53
C SER A 496 -31.62 -18.55 -41.09
N LYS A 497 -32.78 -18.68 -40.46
CA LYS A 497 -32.97 -18.41 -39.04
C LYS A 497 -31.95 -19.22 -38.23
N SER A 498 -30.98 -18.55 -37.62
CA SER A 498 -30.17 -19.17 -36.56
C SER A 498 -31.09 -19.35 -35.36
N LYS A 499 -31.53 -20.59 -35.10
CA LYS A 499 -32.24 -20.89 -33.85
C LYS A 499 -31.24 -20.71 -32.71
N VAL A 500 -31.37 -19.62 -31.96
CA VAL A 500 -30.72 -19.46 -30.65
C VAL A 500 -31.21 -20.62 -29.79
N LYS A 501 -30.31 -21.53 -29.40
CA LYS A 501 -30.61 -22.49 -28.33
C LYS A 501 -30.80 -21.67 -27.06
N PRO A 502 -31.94 -21.79 -26.34
CA PRO A 502 -32.07 -21.15 -25.04
C PRO A 502 -30.91 -21.66 -24.18
N GLU A 503 -30.07 -20.75 -23.68
CA GLU A 503 -29.04 -21.15 -22.74
C GLU A 503 -29.74 -21.77 -21.52
N PRO A 504 -29.32 -22.96 -21.07
CA PRO A 504 -29.85 -23.55 -19.86
C PRO A 504 -29.58 -22.60 -18.69
N SER A 505 -30.56 -22.46 -17.78
CA SER A 505 -30.50 -21.56 -16.62
C SER A 505 -29.24 -21.75 -15.75
N GLU A 506 -28.60 -22.92 -15.85
CA GLU A 506 -27.34 -23.28 -15.18
C GLU A 506 -26.10 -22.53 -15.71
N ASN A 507 -26.10 -22.06 -16.97
CA ASN A 507 -24.96 -21.30 -17.53
C ASN A 507 -24.93 -19.82 -17.10
N ARG A 508 -26.00 -19.32 -16.47
CA ARG A 508 -26.11 -17.92 -16.02
C ARG A 508 -25.16 -17.59 -14.87
N TYR A 509 -24.73 -18.61 -14.12
CA TYR A 509 -23.86 -18.50 -12.93
C TYR A 509 -22.43 -18.98 -13.18
N ARG A 510 -22.07 -19.30 -14.43
CA ARG A 510 -20.72 -19.73 -14.77
C ARG A 510 -19.87 -18.50 -15.11
N PRO A 511 -18.64 -18.36 -14.57
CA PRO A 511 -17.78 -17.26 -14.96
C PRO A 511 -17.59 -17.27 -16.49
N PRO A 512 -17.54 -16.09 -17.13
CA PRO A 512 -17.45 -16.00 -18.58
C PRO A 512 -16.21 -16.73 -19.07
N SER A 513 -16.34 -17.43 -20.21
CA SER A 513 -15.20 -18.10 -20.82
C SER A 513 -14.05 -17.10 -21.05
N PRO A 514 -12.77 -17.52 -20.94
CA PRO A 514 -11.63 -16.63 -21.16
C PRO A 514 -11.70 -15.87 -22.50
N ARG A 515 -12.27 -16.49 -23.55
CA ARG A 515 -12.55 -15.86 -24.84
C ARG A 515 -13.60 -14.74 -24.78
N ARG A 516 -14.60 -14.84 -23.91
CA ARG A 516 -15.64 -13.82 -23.71
C ARG A 516 -15.13 -12.69 -22.81
N LYS A 517 -14.23 -12.99 -21.85
CA LYS A 517 -13.51 -11.98 -21.06
C LYS A 517 -12.51 -11.17 -21.91
N ALA A 518 -11.95 -11.77 -22.96
CA ALA A 518 -10.99 -11.12 -23.86
C ALA A 518 -11.63 -10.26 -24.98
N GLN A 519 -12.96 -10.12 -25.04
CA GLN A 519 -13.60 -9.24 -26.03
C GLN A 519 -13.45 -7.78 -25.60
N VAL A 520 -13.17 -6.90 -26.56
CA VAL A 520 -13.10 -5.46 -26.32
C VAL A 520 -14.47 -4.98 -25.82
N SER A 521 -14.45 -4.25 -24.71
CA SER A 521 -15.63 -3.79 -23.99
C SER A 521 -15.42 -2.36 -23.48
N PRO A 522 -16.46 -1.66 -23.01
CA PRO A 522 -16.31 -0.34 -22.40
C PRO A 522 -15.28 -0.33 -21.24
N ARG A 523 -15.03 -1.48 -20.61
CA ARG A 523 -13.98 -1.64 -19.58
C ARG A 523 -12.58 -1.28 -20.09
N ASN A 524 -12.30 -1.46 -21.38
CA ASN A 524 -11.01 -1.07 -21.96
C ASN A 524 -10.80 0.45 -21.89
N ILE A 525 -11.85 1.25 -22.11
CA ILE A 525 -11.77 2.71 -21.99
C ILE A 525 -11.65 3.13 -20.53
N THR A 526 -12.48 2.57 -19.64
CA THR A 526 -12.37 2.88 -18.19
C THR A 526 -11.05 2.42 -17.60
N SER A 527 -10.49 1.30 -18.08
CA SER A 527 -9.17 0.84 -17.67
C SER A 527 -8.10 1.81 -18.15
N LEU A 528 -8.14 2.30 -19.40
CA LEU A 528 -7.21 3.33 -19.87
C LEU A 528 -7.31 4.63 -19.06
N LEU A 529 -8.52 5.08 -18.71
CA LEU A 529 -8.73 6.24 -17.81
C LEU A 529 -8.14 6.00 -16.41
N SER A 530 -8.36 4.81 -15.85
CA SER A 530 -7.77 4.40 -14.56
C SER A 530 -6.24 4.37 -14.62
N SER A 531 -5.72 3.89 -15.75
CA SER A 531 -4.29 3.78 -16.00
C SER A 531 -3.63 5.16 -16.14
N THR A 532 -4.28 6.10 -16.84
CA THR A 532 -3.82 7.49 -16.92
C THR A 532 -3.80 8.16 -15.55
N LEU A 533 -4.88 8.00 -14.77
CA LEU A 533 -4.98 8.57 -13.42
C LEU A 533 -3.90 8.00 -12.50
N PHE A 534 -3.67 6.69 -12.59
CA PHE A 534 -2.64 6.00 -11.83
C PHE A 534 -1.23 6.54 -12.09
N VAL A 535 -0.85 6.75 -13.35
CA VAL A 535 0.49 7.28 -13.66
C VAL A 535 0.67 8.70 -13.11
N LEU A 536 -0.39 9.53 -13.15
CA LEU A 536 -0.37 10.87 -12.57
C LEU A 536 -0.22 10.83 -11.04
N ASP A 537 -0.95 9.95 -10.36
CA ASP A 537 -0.85 9.78 -8.90
C ASP A 537 0.50 9.25 -8.46
N LEU A 538 1.02 8.29 -9.21
CA LEU A 538 2.28 7.65 -8.90
C LEU A 538 3.44 8.64 -8.80
N TYR A 539 3.47 9.63 -9.67
CA TYR A 539 4.48 10.70 -9.67
C TYR A 539 4.01 11.93 -8.89
N ASP A 540 2.95 11.82 -8.09
CA ASP A 540 2.42 12.89 -7.23
C ASP A 540 2.07 14.17 -8.01
N VAL A 541 1.54 14.03 -9.24
CA VAL A 541 1.08 15.18 -10.03
C VAL A 541 -0.10 15.87 -9.32
N HIS A 542 -0.02 17.19 -9.22
CA HIS A 542 -1.01 18.00 -8.51
C HIS A 542 -2.46 17.72 -8.96
N VAL A 543 -3.37 17.55 -7.98
CA VAL A 543 -4.76 17.10 -8.19
C VAL A 543 -5.53 18.00 -9.16
N VAL A 544 -5.33 19.31 -9.12
CA VAL A 544 -5.95 20.27 -10.05
C VAL A 544 -5.53 20.04 -11.51
N ILE A 545 -4.27 19.66 -11.76
CA ILE A 545 -3.80 19.34 -13.11
C ILE A 545 -4.40 18.00 -13.56
N SER A 546 -4.41 17.00 -12.67
CA SER A 546 -5.02 15.69 -12.94
C SER A 546 -6.53 15.79 -13.25
N ALA A 547 -7.26 16.64 -12.52
CA ALA A 547 -8.68 16.89 -12.78
C ALA A 547 -8.92 17.57 -14.14
N GLN A 548 -8.06 18.53 -14.53
CA GLN A 548 -8.11 19.16 -15.85
C GLN A 548 -7.81 18.17 -16.98
N ILE A 549 -6.83 17.27 -16.80
CA ILE A 549 -6.53 16.19 -17.75
C ILE A 549 -7.77 15.30 -17.94
N LEU A 550 -8.39 14.85 -16.85
CA LEU A 550 -9.61 14.03 -16.94
C LEU A 550 -10.77 14.78 -17.61
N SER A 551 -10.97 16.05 -17.28
CA SER A 551 -11.99 16.90 -17.90
C SER A 551 -11.79 17.02 -19.42
N GLN A 552 -10.55 17.22 -19.87
CA GLN A 552 -10.21 17.25 -21.29
C GLN A 552 -10.46 15.90 -21.97
N LEU A 553 -10.12 14.78 -21.33
CA LEU A 553 -10.35 13.44 -21.88
C LEU A 553 -11.85 13.13 -22.01
N TYR A 554 -12.68 13.56 -21.06
CA TYR A 554 -14.14 13.44 -21.18
C TYR A 554 -14.71 14.30 -22.30
N TYR A 555 -14.21 15.52 -22.46
CA TYR A 555 -14.57 16.39 -23.58
C TYR A 555 -14.27 15.72 -24.93
N TRP A 556 -13.04 15.21 -25.10
CA TRP A 556 -12.63 14.51 -26.31
C TRP A 556 -13.49 13.25 -26.56
N LEU A 557 -13.67 12.40 -25.55
CA LEU A 557 -14.50 11.19 -25.64
C LEU A 557 -15.94 11.53 -26.05
N GLY A 558 -16.54 12.54 -25.42
CA GLY A 558 -17.89 13.01 -25.73
C GLY A 558 -17.99 13.51 -27.18
N ALA A 559 -17.07 14.37 -27.61
CA ALA A 559 -17.05 14.91 -28.97
C ALA A 559 -16.85 13.81 -30.03
N GLU A 560 -15.93 12.89 -29.80
CA GLU A 560 -15.57 11.84 -30.76
C GLU A 560 -16.69 10.78 -30.89
N ILE A 561 -17.28 10.35 -29.78
CA ILE A 561 -18.46 9.46 -29.80
C ILE A 561 -19.63 10.14 -30.50
N PHE A 562 -19.89 11.42 -30.20
CA PHE A 562 -20.95 12.20 -30.86
C PHE A 562 -20.77 12.22 -32.37
N ASN A 563 -19.56 12.56 -32.83
CA ASN A 563 -19.24 12.67 -34.24
C ASN A 563 -19.38 11.34 -34.97
N ARG A 564 -18.92 10.24 -34.36
CA ARG A 564 -19.04 8.89 -34.95
C ARG A 564 -20.48 8.43 -35.09
N ILE A 565 -21.35 8.76 -34.14
CA ILE A 565 -22.79 8.49 -34.23
C ILE A 565 -23.43 9.32 -35.34
N MET A 566 -23.11 10.63 -35.42
CA MET A 566 -23.71 11.55 -36.38
C MET A 566 -23.28 11.30 -37.83
N SER A 567 -22.05 10.83 -38.04
CA SER A 567 -21.50 10.52 -39.36
C SER A 567 -21.94 9.16 -39.90
N ASN A 568 -22.30 8.20 -39.04
CA ASN A 568 -22.65 6.85 -39.48
C ASN A 568 -24.11 6.49 -39.19
N LYS A 569 -24.91 6.40 -40.26
CA LYS A 569 -26.35 6.05 -40.20
C LYS A 569 -26.61 4.69 -39.54
N ARG A 570 -25.62 3.78 -39.47
CA ARG A 570 -25.75 2.48 -38.77
C ARG A 570 -26.09 2.65 -37.29
N TYR A 571 -25.64 3.73 -36.65
CA TYR A 571 -25.86 4.00 -35.23
C TYR A 571 -27.12 4.82 -34.96
N LEU A 572 -27.73 5.41 -35.99
CA LEU A 572 -28.97 6.21 -35.87
C LEU A 572 -30.21 5.30 -35.84
N ALA A 573 -30.31 4.47 -34.81
CA ALA A 573 -31.46 3.59 -34.54
C ALA A 573 -31.72 3.52 -33.03
N ARG A 574 -32.97 3.30 -32.61
CA ARG A 574 -33.36 3.22 -31.19
C ARG A 574 -32.58 2.16 -30.42
N THR A 575 -32.49 0.95 -30.96
CA THR A 575 -31.79 -0.17 -30.32
C THR A 575 -30.29 0.09 -30.16
N LYS A 576 -29.64 0.65 -31.18
CA LYS A 576 -28.24 1.09 -31.09
C LYS A 576 -28.06 2.24 -30.10
N ALA A 577 -29.03 3.16 -30.01
CA ALA A 577 -28.98 4.23 -29.03
C ALA A 577 -29.08 3.73 -27.58
N MET A 578 -29.94 2.74 -27.31
CA MET A 578 -30.01 2.10 -25.99
C MET A 578 -28.71 1.37 -25.63
N GLN A 579 -28.13 0.64 -26.58
CA GLN A 579 -26.86 -0.07 -26.41
C GLN A 579 -25.71 0.90 -26.07
N ILE A 580 -25.52 1.94 -26.88
CA ILE A 580 -24.46 2.93 -26.67
C ILE A 580 -24.69 3.69 -25.36
N ARG A 581 -25.95 4.00 -24.99
CA ARG A 581 -26.26 4.64 -23.71
C ARG A 581 -25.81 3.80 -22.52
N MET A 582 -26.01 2.48 -22.57
CA MET A 582 -25.59 1.57 -21.51
C MET A 582 -24.06 1.49 -21.40
N ASN A 583 -23.35 1.53 -22.54
CA ASN A 583 -21.89 1.61 -22.55
C ASN A 583 -21.39 2.94 -21.95
N ILE A 584 -22.05 4.07 -22.25
CA ILE A 584 -21.71 5.39 -21.67
C ILE A 584 -21.99 5.45 -20.17
N SER A 585 -23.03 4.78 -19.67
CA SER A 585 -23.29 4.70 -18.23
C SER A 585 -22.10 4.13 -17.46
N MET A 586 -21.31 3.22 -18.06
CA MET A 586 -20.09 2.71 -17.44
C MET A 586 -19.01 3.80 -17.28
N LEU A 587 -18.95 4.80 -18.18
CA LEU A 587 -18.07 5.96 -18.03
C LEU A 587 -18.56 6.90 -16.91
N GLU A 588 -19.87 7.14 -16.83
CA GLU A 588 -20.49 7.94 -15.76
C GLU A 588 -20.31 7.27 -14.38
N ASP A 589 -20.42 5.95 -14.31
CA ASP A 589 -20.22 5.16 -13.09
C ASP A 589 -18.74 5.13 -12.68
N TRP A 590 -17.82 5.03 -13.65
CA TRP A 590 -16.39 5.17 -13.39
C TRP A 590 -16.05 6.56 -12.83
N ALA A 591 -16.65 7.63 -13.40
CA ALA A 591 -16.47 9.00 -12.92
C ALA A 591 -16.99 9.18 -11.48
N ARG A 592 -18.09 8.51 -11.12
CA ARG A 592 -18.65 8.52 -9.77
C ARG A 592 -17.76 7.79 -8.77
N THR A 593 -17.20 6.66 -9.19
CA THR A 593 -16.30 5.83 -8.35
C THR A 593 -14.95 6.52 -8.12
N ASN A 594 -14.45 7.26 -9.12
CA ASN A 594 -13.19 7.98 -9.07
C ASN A 594 -13.40 9.49 -8.91
N ASN A 595 -14.45 9.90 -8.17
CA ASN A 595 -14.82 11.30 -8.08
C ASN A 595 -13.82 12.08 -7.20
N ARG A 596 -12.89 12.79 -7.83
CA ARG A 596 -12.05 13.75 -7.13
C ARG A 596 -12.78 15.06 -6.99
N GLN A 597 -12.94 15.50 -5.75
CA GLN A 597 -13.23 16.90 -5.46
C GLN A 597 -11.88 17.62 -5.39
N PRO A 598 -11.58 18.55 -6.32
CA PRO A 598 -10.44 19.42 -6.13
C PRO A 598 -10.71 20.26 -4.87
N GLU A 599 -10.03 19.94 -3.77
CA GLU A 599 -10.13 20.71 -2.53
C GLU A 599 -9.76 22.17 -2.85
N HIS A 600 -10.65 23.11 -2.55
CA HIS A 600 -10.44 24.54 -2.74
C HIS A 600 -10.46 25.25 -1.40
N TYR A 601 -9.50 26.16 -1.23
CA TYR A 601 -9.43 27.11 -0.14
C TYR A 601 -9.56 28.52 -0.74
N GLU A 602 -10.63 29.22 -0.35
CA GLU A 602 -11.02 30.63 -0.57
C GLU A 602 -10.51 31.44 -1.80
N ASN A 603 -11.48 32.00 -2.54
CA ASN A 603 -11.38 33.21 -3.38
C ASN A 603 -10.55 33.20 -4.68
N ALA A 604 -10.38 32.05 -5.35
CA ALA A 604 -9.92 32.02 -6.76
C ALA A 604 -11.12 32.17 -7.75
N PRO A 605 -10.98 32.92 -8.87
CA PRO A 605 -12.07 33.16 -9.82
C PRO A 605 -12.46 31.95 -10.68
N TYR A 606 -11.76 30.82 -10.57
CA TYR A 606 -11.97 29.63 -11.40
C TYR A 606 -12.01 28.37 -10.53
N THR A 607 -13.19 27.78 -10.36
CA THR A 607 -13.36 26.50 -9.64
C THR A 607 -13.16 25.33 -10.62
N PRO A 608 -12.14 24.47 -10.42
CA PRO A 608 -12.01 23.25 -11.20
C PRO A 608 -13.19 22.33 -10.89
N GLU A 609 -13.85 21.84 -11.93
CA GLU A 609 -15.03 20.98 -11.82
C GLU A 609 -14.62 19.60 -11.25
N SER A 610 -15.50 18.98 -10.45
CA SER A 610 -15.28 17.61 -9.98
C SER A 610 -15.23 16.63 -11.15
N THR A 611 -14.58 15.47 -10.99
CA THR A 611 -14.51 14.47 -12.07
C THR A 611 -15.90 14.01 -12.51
N MET A 612 -16.85 13.90 -11.56
CA MET A 612 -18.24 13.58 -11.84
C MET A 612 -18.96 14.69 -12.62
N ASP A 613 -18.76 15.95 -12.25
CA ASP A 613 -19.39 17.09 -12.92
C ASP A 613 -18.83 17.31 -14.32
N ALA A 614 -17.52 17.15 -14.50
CA ALA A 614 -16.87 17.19 -15.79
C ALA A 614 -17.41 16.10 -16.73
N ALA A 615 -17.54 14.86 -16.25
CA ALA A 615 -18.13 13.76 -17.02
C ALA A 615 -19.59 14.09 -17.41
N ARG A 616 -20.41 14.55 -16.46
CA ARG A 616 -21.81 14.93 -16.70
C ARG A 616 -21.92 16.04 -17.76
N LYS A 617 -21.10 17.08 -17.67
CA LYS A 617 -21.11 18.24 -18.56
C LYS A 617 -20.68 17.86 -19.98
N HIS A 618 -19.56 17.16 -20.11
CA HIS A 618 -18.93 16.87 -21.40
C HIS A 618 -19.59 15.70 -22.15
N LEU A 619 -20.18 14.73 -21.44
CA LEU A 619 -20.94 13.65 -22.07
C LEU A 619 -22.39 14.06 -22.39
N ALA A 620 -22.89 15.19 -21.86
CA ALA A 620 -24.27 15.64 -22.06
C ALA A 620 -24.71 15.70 -23.54
N PRO A 621 -23.92 16.20 -24.51
CA PRO A 621 -24.34 16.23 -25.91
C PRO A 621 -24.62 14.84 -26.48
N VAL A 622 -23.79 13.84 -26.14
CA VAL A 622 -23.98 12.45 -26.59
C VAL A 622 -25.18 11.82 -25.90
N VAL A 623 -25.31 11.98 -24.59
CA VAL A 623 -26.44 11.45 -23.82
C VAL A 623 -27.76 12.01 -24.34
N GLN A 624 -27.82 13.31 -24.62
CA GLN A 624 -28.98 13.97 -25.21
C GLN A 624 -29.26 13.48 -26.64
N LEU A 625 -28.23 13.25 -27.46
CA LEU A 625 -28.39 12.68 -28.81
C LEU A 625 -29.02 11.28 -28.75
N LEU A 626 -28.54 10.44 -27.81
CA LEU A 626 -29.06 9.09 -27.61
C LEU A 626 -30.48 9.10 -27.02
N GLN A 627 -30.79 10.05 -26.14
CA GLN A 627 -32.14 10.26 -25.62
C GLN A 627 -33.10 10.67 -26.74
N TRP A 628 -32.66 11.57 -27.63
CA TRP A 628 -33.43 11.96 -28.80
C TRP A 628 -33.76 10.74 -29.66
N LEU A 629 -32.74 9.95 -30.06
CA LEU A 629 -32.88 8.71 -30.85
C LEU A 629 -33.87 7.69 -30.24
N GLN A 630 -34.04 7.67 -28.91
CA GLN A 630 -34.93 6.72 -28.23
C GLN A 630 -36.38 7.20 -28.15
N CYS A 631 -36.59 8.52 -28.03
CA CYS A 631 -37.91 9.08 -27.73
C CYS A 631 -38.65 9.57 -28.97
N PHE A 632 -37.96 10.08 -29.99
CA PHE A 632 -38.63 10.87 -31.03
C PHE A 632 -39.64 10.06 -31.88
N SER A 633 -39.41 8.76 -32.05
CA SER A 633 -40.33 7.87 -32.77
C SER A 633 -41.62 7.56 -32.00
N GLY A 634 -41.62 7.76 -30.67
CA GLY A 634 -42.78 7.61 -29.81
C GLY A 634 -43.67 8.85 -29.72
N LEU A 635 -43.16 10.03 -30.10
CA LEU A 635 -43.85 11.32 -29.94
C LEU A 635 -45.01 11.53 -30.93
N GLY A 636 -44.97 10.90 -32.10
CA GLY A 636 -46.02 11.05 -33.12
C GLY A 636 -46.21 12.51 -33.58
N ASP A 637 -47.46 12.98 -33.57
CA ASP A 637 -47.86 14.37 -33.93
C ASP A 637 -48.17 15.25 -32.71
N ASP A 638 -47.84 14.78 -31.50
CA ASP A 638 -48.12 15.49 -30.26
C ASP A 638 -47.16 16.66 -30.05
N LYS A 639 -47.66 17.89 -30.26
CA LYS A 639 -46.87 19.12 -30.20
C LYS A 639 -46.37 19.45 -28.79
N GLU A 640 -47.18 19.16 -27.76
CA GLU A 640 -46.82 19.45 -26.37
C GLU A 640 -45.71 18.51 -25.88
N ALA A 641 -45.80 17.23 -26.24
CA ALA A 641 -44.76 16.25 -25.94
C ALA A 641 -43.42 16.55 -26.66
N ILE A 642 -43.47 17.03 -27.91
CA ILE A 642 -42.29 17.47 -28.66
C ILE A 642 -41.65 18.70 -27.99
N GLU A 643 -42.44 19.70 -27.60
CA GLU A 643 -41.92 20.90 -26.96
C GLU A 643 -41.29 20.60 -25.59
N ALA A 644 -41.94 19.78 -24.76
CA ALA A 644 -41.39 19.32 -23.49
C ALA A 644 -40.07 18.54 -23.66
N THR A 645 -39.98 17.67 -24.67
CA THR A 645 -38.75 16.91 -24.94
C THR A 645 -37.64 17.82 -25.45
N LEU A 646 -37.94 18.81 -26.30
CA LEU A 646 -36.94 19.77 -26.80
C LEU A 646 -36.39 20.69 -25.70
N GLN A 647 -37.19 21.02 -24.69
CA GLN A 647 -36.74 21.77 -23.51
C GLN A 647 -35.73 20.98 -22.67
N GLN A 648 -35.84 19.64 -22.65
CA GLN A 648 -34.90 18.74 -21.95
C GLN A 648 -33.58 18.51 -22.72
N LEU A 649 -33.46 18.98 -23.97
CA LEU A 649 -32.30 18.78 -24.85
C LEU A 649 -31.61 20.11 -25.21
N PRO A 650 -31.05 20.86 -24.23
CA PRO A 650 -30.46 22.17 -24.46
C PRO A 650 -29.14 22.14 -25.24
N SER A 651 -28.39 21.03 -25.20
CA SER A 651 -27.03 20.93 -25.76
C SER A 651 -26.98 20.62 -27.25
N LEU A 652 -28.12 20.23 -27.85
CA LEU A 652 -28.20 19.88 -29.27
C LEU A 652 -28.66 21.07 -30.13
N SER A 653 -28.11 21.26 -31.32
CA SER A 653 -28.59 22.27 -32.27
C SER A 653 -29.81 21.76 -33.07
N THR A 654 -30.60 22.69 -33.63
CA THR A 654 -31.74 22.34 -34.50
C THR A 654 -31.30 21.57 -35.75
N SER A 655 -30.13 21.92 -36.30
CA SER A 655 -29.59 21.25 -37.48
C SER A 655 -29.14 19.82 -37.17
N GLN A 656 -28.60 19.56 -35.99
CA GLN A 656 -28.26 18.23 -35.52
C GLN A 656 -29.51 17.35 -35.34
N LEU A 657 -30.55 17.88 -34.67
CA LEU A 657 -31.81 17.16 -34.49
C LEU A 657 -32.45 16.77 -35.83
N MET A 658 -32.48 17.71 -36.79
CA MET A 658 -33.04 17.47 -38.11
C MET A 658 -32.21 16.48 -38.94
N HIS A 659 -30.89 16.49 -38.80
CA HIS A 659 -30.01 15.50 -39.42
C HIS A 659 -30.34 14.09 -38.95
N VAL A 660 -30.52 13.91 -37.64
CA VAL A 660 -30.94 12.63 -37.05
C VAL A 660 -32.27 12.17 -37.62
N VAL A 661 -33.29 13.03 -37.64
CA VAL A 661 -34.62 12.69 -38.16
C VAL A 661 -34.56 12.27 -39.64
N LYS A 662 -33.71 12.90 -40.44
CA LYS A 662 -33.55 12.60 -41.87
C LYS A 662 -32.88 11.25 -42.12
N HIS A 663 -31.90 10.88 -41.29
CA HIS A 663 -31.03 9.73 -41.51
C HIS A 663 -31.30 8.53 -40.59
N TYR A 664 -32.34 8.64 -39.76
CA TYR A 664 -32.76 7.58 -38.83
C TYR A 664 -33.22 6.31 -39.54
N ARG A 665 -32.80 5.17 -39.01
CA ARG A 665 -33.18 3.84 -39.46
C ARG A 665 -34.29 3.28 -38.58
N ALA A 666 -35.52 3.39 -39.06
CA ALA A 666 -36.69 2.91 -38.34
C ALA A 666 -36.75 1.38 -38.26
N GLU A 667 -37.11 0.86 -37.10
CA GLU A 667 -37.28 -0.57 -36.85
C GLU A 667 -38.68 -1.04 -37.28
N VAL A 668 -38.85 -2.32 -37.61
CA VAL A 668 -40.14 -2.87 -38.04
C VAL A 668 -41.20 -2.67 -36.93
N GLY A 669 -42.26 -1.92 -37.23
CA GLY A 669 -43.34 -1.58 -36.28
C GLY A 669 -43.23 -0.19 -35.66
N GLU A 670 -42.19 0.58 -35.96
CA GLU A 670 -41.97 1.93 -35.46
C GLU A 670 -42.62 3.01 -36.35
N LYS A 671 -43.22 4.05 -35.74
CA LYS A 671 -43.76 5.21 -36.45
C LYS A 671 -42.67 6.27 -36.58
N THR A 672 -42.53 6.86 -37.76
CA THR A 672 -41.62 7.99 -38.00
C THR A 672 -42.36 9.33 -37.85
N LEU A 673 -41.61 10.39 -37.52
CA LEU A 673 -42.15 11.75 -37.42
C LEU A 673 -42.78 12.19 -38.75
N THR A 674 -43.95 12.84 -38.68
CA THR A 674 -44.58 13.41 -39.88
C THR A 674 -43.83 14.67 -40.35
N ARG A 675 -44.06 15.05 -41.61
CA ARG A 675 -43.52 16.30 -42.17
C ARG A 675 -43.99 17.55 -41.43
N ALA A 676 -45.17 17.50 -40.79
CA ALA A 676 -45.72 18.61 -40.02
C ALA A 676 -44.98 18.79 -38.67
N ALA A 677 -44.71 17.69 -37.96
CA ALA A 677 -43.92 17.71 -36.73
C ALA A 677 -42.48 18.18 -36.98
N SER A 678 -41.86 17.73 -38.08
CA SER A 678 -40.50 18.15 -38.49
C SER A 678 -40.40 19.65 -38.76
N LYS A 679 -41.44 20.26 -39.34
CA LYS A 679 -41.50 21.71 -39.58
C LYS A 679 -41.70 22.49 -38.27
N HIS A 680 -42.48 21.94 -37.34
CA HIS A 680 -42.70 22.54 -36.03
C HIS A 680 -41.42 22.61 -35.18
N ILE A 681 -40.57 21.58 -35.23
CA ILE A 681 -39.25 21.56 -34.57
C ILE A 681 -38.35 22.70 -35.08
N GLN A 682 -38.37 22.97 -36.39
CA GLN A 682 -37.62 24.08 -36.98
C GLN A 682 -38.13 25.45 -36.51
N GLU A 683 -39.45 25.61 -36.36
CA GLU A 683 -40.08 26.85 -35.91
C GLU A 683 -39.81 27.16 -34.42
N ILE A 684 -39.88 26.16 -33.54
CA ILE A 684 -39.71 26.34 -32.08
C ILE A 684 -38.31 26.85 -31.72
N LYS A 685 -37.26 26.22 -32.25
CA LYS A 685 -35.87 26.53 -31.87
C LYS A 685 -35.29 27.74 -32.65
N SER A 686 -36.01 28.22 -33.67
CA SER A 686 -35.71 29.49 -34.37
C SER A 686 -36.24 30.75 -33.65
N ARG A 687 -37.04 30.61 -32.58
CA ARG A 687 -37.46 31.75 -31.76
C ARG A 687 -36.27 32.26 -30.93
N PRO A 688 -35.87 33.54 -31.05
CA PRO A 688 -34.85 34.09 -30.17
C PRO A 688 -35.34 34.07 -28.72
N LYS A 689 -34.54 33.53 -27.80
CA LYS A 689 -34.82 33.60 -26.36
C LYS A 689 -34.81 35.08 -25.95
N ALA A 690 -35.93 35.57 -25.40
CA ALA A 690 -36.01 36.91 -24.83
C ALA A 690 -35.03 37.04 -23.66
N GLN A 691 -34.19 38.08 -23.70
CA GLN A 691 -33.28 38.46 -22.63
C GLN A 691 -34.07 38.96 -21.41
N HIS A 692 -33.74 38.44 -20.23
CA HIS A 692 -33.95 39.11 -18.95
C HIS A 692 -32.59 39.38 -18.30
N PRO A 693 -32.49 40.41 -17.44
CA PRO A 693 -31.43 41.40 -17.50
C PRO A 693 -30.25 41.04 -16.61
N GLU A 694 -29.07 40.91 -17.19
CA GLU A 694 -27.81 41.05 -16.44
C GLU A 694 -27.41 42.53 -16.42
N SER A 695 -27.04 42.95 -15.21
CA SER A 695 -26.52 44.25 -14.84
C SER A 695 -25.29 44.64 -15.65
N GLN A 696 -25.29 45.91 -16.04
CA GLN A 696 -24.32 46.62 -16.87
C GLN A 696 -22.87 46.52 -16.35
N PRO A 697 -21.87 46.37 -17.24
CA PRO A 697 -20.59 47.04 -17.04
C PRO A 697 -20.69 48.50 -17.51
N VAL A 698 -20.21 49.40 -16.66
CA VAL A 698 -20.18 50.85 -16.88
C VAL A 698 -19.01 51.22 -17.82
N ASP A 699 -19.37 51.95 -18.88
CA ASP A 699 -18.55 52.72 -19.83
C ASP A 699 -17.50 53.62 -19.14
N THR A 700 -16.21 53.74 -19.52
CA THR A 700 -15.61 54.50 -20.65
C THR A 700 -14.15 54.87 -20.26
N PRO A 701 -13.28 55.49 -21.11
CA PRO A 701 -13.23 55.55 -22.58
C PRO A 701 -11.82 55.23 -23.16
N VAL A 702 -11.78 54.90 -24.45
CA VAL A 702 -10.58 55.09 -25.29
C VAL A 702 -10.73 56.40 -26.05
N THR A 703 -9.75 57.29 -25.92
CA THR A 703 -9.55 58.46 -26.80
C THR A 703 -8.44 58.19 -27.82
N ASP A 704 -8.86 58.21 -29.08
CA ASP A 704 -8.24 58.86 -30.24
C ASP A 704 -6.89 58.41 -30.83
N ASN A 705 -7.03 57.81 -32.03
CA ASN A 705 -6.55 58.32 -33.32
C ASN A 705 -5.08 58.78 -33.43
N ASN A 706 -4.29 58.07 -34.26
CA ASN A 706 -4.10 58.48 -35.67
C ASN A 706 -3.08 57.63 -36.46
N ASN A 707 -3.56 57.19 -37.63
CA ASN A 707 -2.93 57.20 -38.95
C ASN A 707 -1.55 56.58 -39.25
N SER A 708 -1.64 55.58 -40.15
CA SER A 708 -0.94 55.46 -41.43
C SER A 708 0.53 54.99 -41.43
N ALA A 709 0.80 53.83 -42.03
CA ALA A 709 1.09 53.70 -43.47
C ALA A 709 1.94 52.44 -43.80
N LEU A 710 1.63 51.84 -44.96
CA LEU A 710 2.54 51.20 -45.91
C LEU A 710 3.10 49.77 -45.67
N ASN A 711 2.70 48.91 -46.62
CA ASN A 711 3.50 47.94 -47.39
C ASN A 711 4.20 46.75 -46.71
N GLY A 712 3.76 45.55 -47.13
CA GLY A 712 4.60 44.75 -48.04
C GLY A 712 5.10 43.39 -47.57
N LYS A 713 4.46 42.34 -48.11
CA LYS A 713 5.00 41.04 -48.57
C LYS A 713 5.82 40.14 -47.62
N SER A 714 5.39 38.87 -47.52
CA SER A 714 6.06 37.65 -48.02
C SER A 714 5.81 36.46 -47.06
N SER A 715 4.96 35.51 -47.48
CA SER A 715 5.31 34.16 -47.97
C SER A 715 5.69 33.16 -46.87
N THR A 716 4.74 32.31 -46.48
CA THR A 716 5.00 31.03 -45.79
C THR A 716 5.14 29.89 -46.80
N PRO A 717 6.06 28.92 -46.60
CA PRO A 717 6.31 27.83 -47.54
C PRO A 717 5.34 26.65 -47.36
N GLN A 718 5.03 25.99 -48.47
CA GLN A 718 4.36 24.69 -48.54
C GLN A 718 5.31 23.54 -48.22
N THR A 719 4.83 22.49 -47.54
CA THR A 719 4.89 21.05 -47.93
C THR A 719 4.41 20.15 -46.77
N PRO A 720 4.08 18.85 -46.98
CA PRO A 720 3.55 18.17 -48.17
C PRO A 720 2.24 17.41 -47.89
N ALA A 721 1.54 17.05 -48.98
CA ALA A 721 0.29 16.30 -48.97
C ALA A 721 0.49 14.78 -48.73
N THR A 722 -0.46 14.19 -48.01
CA THR A 722 -0.73 12.73 -47.96
C THR A 722 -2.20 12.49 -48.35
N PRO A 723 -2.59 11.30 -48.84
CA PRO A 723 -3.42 11.13 -50.03
C PRO A 723 -4.91 11.25 -49.72
N GLN A 724 -5.64 12.00 -50.54
CA GLN A 724 -7.09 12.07 -50.50
C GLN A 724 -7.71 10.73 -50.91
N LEU A 725 -8.31 10.03 -49.94
CA LEU A 725 -9.41 9.10 -50.19
C LEU A 725 -10.63 9.92 -50.62
N ARG A 726 -11.32 9.46 -51.67
CA ARG A 726 -12.52 10.12 -52.22
C ARG A 726 -13.62 10.14 -51.15
N PRO A 727 -14.31 11.27 -50.93
CA PRO A 727 -15.46 11.30 -50.03
C PRO A 727 -16.65 10.62 -50.72
N ASP A 728 -17.18 9.57 -50.09
CA ASP A 728 -18.49 9.03 -50.42
C ASP A 728 -19.57 10.05 -50.01
N GLU A 729 -20.65 10.16 -50.78
CA GLU A 729 -21.71 11.19 -50.68
C GLU A 729 -22.56 11.16 -49.38
N ASP A 730 -22.10 10.47 -48.32
CA ASP A 730 -22.88 10.14 -47.13
C ASP A 730 -22.42 10.83 -45.83
N ASP A 731 -21.40 11.69 -45.87
CA ASP A 731 -20.89 12.40 -44.70
C ASP A 731 -21.81 13.55 -44.23
N ALA A 732 -22.01 13.66 -42.91
CA ALA A 732 -22.73 14.76 -42.30
C ALA A 732 -22.04 16.11 -42.61
N PRO A 733 -22.77 17.21 -42.88
CA PRO A 733 -22.15 18.50 -43.12
C PRO A 733 -21.34 18.94 -41.89
N GLN A 734 -20.11 19.44 -42.11
CA GLN A 734 -19.15 19.82 -41.04
C GLN A 734 -19.73 20.74 -39.96
N SER A 735 -20.78 21.51 -40.26
CA SER A 735 -21.48 22.38 -39.29
C SER A 735 -22.28 21.63 -38.21
N ASN A 736 -22.48 20.32 -38.35
CA ASN A 736 -23.25 19.51 -37.40
C ASN A 736 -22.37 18.72 -36.41
N LEU A 737 -21.05 18.70 -36.62
CA LEU A 737 -20.09 17.95 -35.79
C LEU A 737 -19.54 18.82 -34.66
N LEU A 738 -19.17 18.18 -33.55
CA LEU A 738 -18.41 18.82 -32.47
C LEU A 738 -16.92 18.85 -32.85
N ASN A 739 -16.16 19.80 -32.35
CA ASN A 739 -14.73 19.89 -32.64
C ASN A 739 -13.91 19.18 -31.54
N PRO A 740 -13.40 17.96 -31.76
CA PRO A 740 -12.63 17.22 -30.75
C PRO A 740 -11.25 17.83 -30.50
N ALA A 741 -10.75 18.69 -31.39
CA ALA A 741 -9.42 19.31 -31.26
C ALA A 741 -9.40 20.56 -30.35
N ILE A 742 -10.53 20.92 -29.72
CA ILE A 742 -10.58 22.03 -28.77
C ILE A 742 -9.89 21.62 -27.48
N LEU A 743 -8.85 22.37 -27.11
CA LEU A 743 -8.25 22.31 -25.79
C LEU A 743 -9.01 23.25 -24.85
N LEU A 744 -9.47 22.71 -23.73
CA LEU A 744 -10.05 23.47 -22.64
C LEU A 744 -8.99 24.41 -22.02
N PRO A 745 -9.40 25.54 -21.43
CA PRO A 745 -8.48 26.44 -20.73
C PRO A 745 -7.68 25.71 -19.65
N PHE A 746 -6.35 25.79 -19.74
CA PHE A 746 -5.43 25.21 -18.77
C PHE A 746 -5.00 26.26 -17.74
N HIS A 747 -5.10 25.91 -16.45
CA HIS A 747 -4.70 26.77 -15.34
C HIS A 747 -3.76 26.02 -14.41
N LEU A 748 -2.62 26.64 -14.07
CA LEU A 748 -1.74 26.13 -13.02
C LEU A 748 -2.35 26.39 -11.64
N PRO A 749 -2.06 25.53 -10.64
CA PRO A 749 -2.43 25.77 -9.26
C PRO A 749 -1.89 27.12 -8.77
N THR A 750 -2.65 27.80 -7.91
CA THR A 750 -2.19 29.05 -7.31
C THR A 750 -1.02 28.79 -6.36
N SER A 751 -0.21 29.81 -6.05
CA SER A 751 0.91 29.66 -5.11
C SER A 751 0.43 29.18 -3.74
N THR A 752 -0.76 29.60 -3.31
CA THR A 752 -1.43 29.15 -2.08
C THR A 752 -1.83 27.67 -2.16
N ASP A 753 -2.37 27.21 -3.29
CA ASP A 753 -2.71 25.79 -3.47
C ASP A 753 -1.47 24.91 -3.46
N MET A 754 -0.37 25.36 -4.09
CA MET A 754 0.91 24.64 -4.06
C MET A 754 1.51 24.60 -2.65
N LEU A 755 1.42 25.70 -1.89
CA LEU A 755 1.87 25.75 -0.49
C LEU A 755 1.09 24.81 0.42
N LEU A 756 -0.22 24.66 0.22
CA LEU A 756 -1.05 23.78 1.05
C LEU A 756 -0.95 22.31 0.64
N SER A 757 -0.89 22.03 -0.67
CA SER A 757 -0.82 20.67 -1.22
C SER A 757 0.52 19.99 -0.94
N TYR A 758 1.63 20.69 -1.13
CA TYR A 758 2.97 20.18 -0.81
C TYR A 758 3.36 20.38 0.67
N GLY A 759 2.66 21.26 1.42
CA GLY A 759 3.19 21.80 2.67
C GLY A 759 2.30 21.79 3.92
N GLY A 760 1.14 21.12 4.01
CA GLY A 760 0.51 21.05 5.35
C GLY A 760 -0.81 20.33 5.57
N GLY A 761 -1.58 19.97 4.53
CA GLY A 761 -2.94 19.46 4.75
C GLY A 761 -3.81 20.44 5.57
N PHE A 762 -5.05 20.06 5.85
CA PHE A 762 -6.03 20.94 6.53
C PHE A 762 -5.44 21.51 7.83
N GLY A 763 -5.34 22.84 7.94
CA GLY A 763 -4.89 23.54 9.16
C GLY A 763 -3.38 23.52 9.47
N GLY A 764 -2.51 23.07 8.56
CA GLY A 764 -1.07 22.97 8.85
C GLY A 764 -0.71 21.85 9.83
N ILE A 765 -1.56 20.81 9.89
CA ILE A 765 -1.47 19.73 10.88
C ILE A 765 -0.66 18.53 10.34
N ASN A 766 -0.58 18.34 9.02
CA ASN A 766 0.22 17.27 8.40
C ASN A 766 1.68 17.68 8.19
N LYS A 767 2.42 17.90 9.28
CA LYS A 767 3.87 18.17 9.28
C LYS A 767 4.68 17.10 8.54
N GLU A 768 4.19 15.86 8.52
CA GLU A 768 4.83 14.74 7.81
C GLU A 768 4.87 14.94 6.29
N ARG A 769 3.81 15.51 5.68
CA ARG A 769 3.78 15.77 4.24
C ARG A 769 4.72 16.90 3.85
N GLU A 770 4.76 17.96 4.66
CA GLU A 770 5.67 19.09 4.41
C GLU A 770 7.14 18.66 4.46
N ARG A 771 7.50 17.77 5.40
CA ARG A 771 8.84 17.21 5.51
C ARG A 771 9.27 16.39 4.29
N ARG A 772 8.35 15.65 3.66
CA ARG A 772 8.64 14.86 2.44
C ARG A 772 9.03 15.73 1.24
N TYR A 773 8.51 16.94 1.16
CA TYR A 773 8.82 17.88 0.06
C TYR A 773 9.85 18.93 0.46
N ALA A 774 10.54 18.75 1.59
CA ALA A 774 11.69 19.59 1.94
C ALA A 774 12.84 19.35 0.95
N PRO A 775 13.44 20.40 0.35
CA PRO A 775 14.53 20.25 -0.60
C PRO A 775 15.73 19.54 0.03
N SER A 776 16.05 18.34 -0.47
CA SER A 776 17.18 17.52 -0.01
C SER A 776 17.78 16.70 -1.15
N VAL A 777 19.04 16.31 -1.01
CA VAL A 777 19.73 15.46 -1.99
C VAL A 777 20.05 14.12 -1.34
N PRO A 778 19.49 12.99 -1.83
CA PRO A 778 19.80 11.68 -1.28
C PRO A 778 21.30 11.33 -1.38
N PRO A 779 21.87 10.64 -0.39
CA PRO A 779 23.28 10.25 -0.40
C PRO A 779 23.64 9.36 -1.59
N ASP A 780 22.71 8.50 -2.02
CA ASP A 780 22.85 7.68 -3.23
C ASP A 780 23.09 8.50 -4.48
N PHE A 781 22.45 9.67 -4.59
CA PHE A 781 22.64 10.55 -5.73
C PHE A 781 24.00 11.25 -5.68
N LEU A 782 24.45 11.67 -4.50
CA LEU A 782 25.78 12.27 -4.32
C LEU A 782 26.89 11.30 -4.74
N SER A 783 26.72 10.00 -4.53
CA SER A 783 27.67 8.98 -4.98
C SER A 783 27.84 8.93 -6.51
N LYS A 784 26.77 9.24 -7.27
CA LYS A 784 26.79 9.25 -8.75
C LYS A 784 27.50 10.49 -9.31
N LEU A 785 27.54 11.58 -8.54
CA LEU A 785 28.20 12.83 -8.92
C LEU A 785 29.72 12.79 -8.75
N ASP A 786 30.27 11.86 -7.94
CA ASP A 786 31.71 11.71 -7.70
C ASP A 786 32.25 10.34 -8.17
N PRO A 787 32.37 10.11 -9.49
CA PRO A 787 32.93 8.86 -10.03
C PRO A 787 34.43 8.68 -9.74
N GLU A 788 35.14 9.72 -9.26
CA GLU A 788 36.58 9.68 -8.94
C GLU A 788 36.89 9.72 -7.43
N GLY A 789 35.88 9.84 -6.55
CA GLY A 789 36.04 9.86 -5.09
C GLY A 789 36.79 11.07 -4.53
N ARG A 790 36.84 12.20 -5.26
CA ARG A 790 37.63 13.39 -4.88
C ARG A 790 37.03 14.19 -3.73
N LEU A 791 35.73 14.07 -3.45
CA LEU A 791 35.06 14.78 -2.36
C LEU A 791 35.03 14.01 -1.03
N SER A 792 35.56 12.77 -1.01
CA SER A 792 35.79 12.01 0.24
C SER A 792 37.02 12.45 1.05
N GLY A 793 37.66 13.57 0.67
CA GLY A 793 38.95 14.02 1.19
C GLY A 793 38.94 14.78 2.53
N ALA A 794 37.77 15.06 3.12
CA ALA A 794 37.68 15.88 4.33
C ALA A 794 36.88 15.21 5.46
N CYS A 795 37.00 13.89 5.63
CA CYS A 795 36.78 13.15 6.90
C CYS A 795 37.01 11.65 6.66
N LYS A 796 38.23 11.26 6.31
CA LYS A 796 38.65 9.85 6.43
C LYS A 796 40.02 9.80 7.08
N GLY A 797 39.99 9.68 8.41
CA GLY A 797 41.07 9.01 9.11
C GLY A 797 41.15 7.57 8.59
N ASP A 798 42.36 7.19 8.23
CA ASP A 798 42.88 5.86 7.94
C ASP A 798 42.12 4.96 6.93
N ARG A 799 42.85 4.67 5.85
CA ARG A 799 42.57 3.72 4.78
C ARG A 799 41.93 2.42 5.31
N ASN A 800 40.66 2.17 4.97
CA ASN A 800 40.03 0.86 5.17
C ASN A 800 39.46 0.27 3.87
N ILE A 801 39.61 -1.04 3.79
CA ILE A 801 39.49 -1.93 2.64
C ILE A 801 38.00 -2.30 2.52
N MET A 802 37.24 -1.64 1.64
CA MET A 802 35.79 -1.90 1.55
C MET A 802 35.48 -3.23 0.85
N ALA A 803 34.67 -4.07 1.51
CA ALA A 803 34.11 -5.29 0.95
C ALA A 803 33.09 -4.95 -0.16
N THR A 804 32.98 -5.80 -1.18
CA THR A 804 32.08 -5.56 -2.32
C THR A 804 30.74 -6.27 -2.08
N PRO A 805 29.59 -5.56 -2.07
CA PRO A 805 28.29 -6.20 -1.96
C PRO A 805 27.96 -6.99 -3.23
N ILE A 806 27.27 -8.13 -3.07
CA ILE A 806 26.85 -9.02 -4.14
C ILE A 806 25.32 -9.08 -4.15
N ALA A 807 24.72 -8.96 -5.34
CA ALA A 807 23.28 -9.12 -5.52
C ALA A 807 22.82 -10.53 -5.13
N ALA A 808 21.65 -10.64 -4.50
CA ALA A 808 21.14 -11.88 -3.89
C ALA A 808 21.08 -13.09 -4.85
N ASP A 809 20.84 -12.85 -6.14
CA ASP A 809 20.81 -13.86 -7.22
C ASP A 809 22.21 -14.39 -7.58
N GLN A 810 23.25 -13.60 -7.35
CA GLN A 810 24.64 -13.92 -7.70
C GLN A 810 25.46 -14.52 -6.53
N ILE A 811 24.92 -14.53 -5.31
CA ILE A 811 25.59 -15.05 -4.10
C ILE A 811 25.99 -16.53 -4.31
N ASP A 812 25.04 -17.35 -4.76
CA ASP A 812 25.26 -18.79 -4.92
C ASP A 812 26.29 -19.11 -6.00
N GLY A 813 26.27 -18.37 -7.12
CA GLY A 813 27.25 -18.52 -8.21
C GLY A 813 28.67 -18.15 -7.77
N THR A 814 28.79 -17.11 -6.95
CA THR A 814 30.06 -16.55 -6.49
C THR A 814 30.73 -17.42 -5.42
N PHE A 815 29.97 -17.94 -4.46
CA PHE A 815 30.53 -18.63 -3.30
C PHE A 815 30.41 -20.16 -3.35
N LYS A 816 29.23 -20.73 -3.67
CA LYS A 816 28.98 -22.18 -3.52
C LYS A 816 29.70 -23.07 -4.53
N SER A 817 30.37 -22.49 -5.52
CA SER A 817 31.13 -23.21 -6.55
C SER A 817 32.60 -23.45 -6.16
N ASP A 818 33.17 -22.60 -5.31
CA ASP A 818 34.62 -22.56 -5.02
C ASP A 818 34.93 -22.37 -3.51
N SER A 819 33.92 -22.29 -2.65
CA SER A 819 34.12 -22.00 -1.23
C SER A 819 33.19 -22.83 -0.35
N ILE A 820 33.63 -23.07 0.88
CA ILE A 820 32.94 -23.87 1.88
C ILE A 820 32.30 -22.93 2.90
N ASP A 821 31.08 -23.22 3.32
CA ASP A 821 30.47 -22.58 4.49
C ASP A 821 31.12 -23.12 5.77
N LEU A 822 32.02 -22.34 6.35
CA LEU A 822 32.84 -22.70 7.51
C LEU A 822 32.03 -22.80 8.81
N VAL A 823 30.87 -22.16 8.87
CA VAL A 823 29.96 -22.16 10.03
C VAL A 823 28.82 -23.17 9.88
N ASN A 824 28.85 -24.06 8.88
CA ASN A 824 27.80 -25.04 8.68
C ASN A 824 27.70 -26.06 9.83
N LYS A 825 26.52 -26.18 10.46
CA LYS A 825 26.26 -27.12 11.57
C LYS A 825 26.57 -28.58 11.20
N ALA A 826 26.40 -28.95 9.93
CA ALA A 826 26.67 -30.31 9.46
C ALA A 826 28.17 -30.65 9.41
N LEU A 827 29.06 -29.66 9.44
CA LEU A 827 30.50 -29.85 9.63
C LEU A 827 30.89 -29.99 11.10
N GLY A 828 29.97 -29.75 12.03
CA GLY A 828 30.22 -29.74 13.47
C GLY A 828 30.47 -28.35 14.05
N SER A 829 30.07 -27.28 13.36
CA SER A 829 30.07 -25.95 13.96
C SER A 829 29.10 -25.88 15.14
N ARG A 830 29.45 -25.06 16.13
CA ARG A 830 28.64 -24.87 17.34
C ARG A 830 28.68 -23.43 17.81
N ILE A 831 27.59 -23.01 18.43
CA ILE A 831 27.52 -21.73 19.12
C ILE A 831 28.08 -21.92 20.52
N LEU A 832 28.99 -21.04 20.91
CA LEU A 832 29.65 -21.12 22.21
C LEU A 832 28.98 -20.22 23.24
N SER A 833 28.63 -19.00 22.84
CA SER A 833 28.05 -17.97 23.70
C SER A 833 27.37 -16.91 22.86
N PHE A 834 26.45 -16.19 23.47
CA PHE A 834 25.65 -15.12 22.87
C PHE A 834 25.32 -14.06 23.93
N SER A 835 24.93 -12.87 23.50
CA SER A 835 24.42 -11.81 24.40
C SER A 835 23.00 -12.09 24.87
N ASP A 836 22.09 -12.41 23.95
CA ASP A 836 20.67 -12.67 24.20
C ASP A 836 20.09 -13.64 23.15
N GLU A 837 18.99 -14.34 23.48
CA GLU A 837 18.26 -15.27 22.59
C GLU A 837 16.75 -15.27 22.94
N TRP A 838 16.20 -14.12 23.36
CA TRP A 838 14.87 -14.08 23.98
C TRP A 838 13.74 -14.64 23.11
N PHE A 839 13.68 -14.26 21.82
CA PHE A 839 12.59 -14.64 20.93
C PHE A 839 12.91 -15.87 20.08
N ALA A 840 14.17 -16.01 19.62
CA ALA A 840 14.59 -17.15 18.83
C ALA A 840 16.08 -17.49 19.06
N ALA A 841 16.38 -18.78 19.12
CA ALA A 841 17.72 -19.28 19.47
C ALA A 841 18.75 -19.03 18.36
N ALA A 842 19.96 -18.62 18.73
CA ALA A 842 21.04 -18.34 17.79
C ALA A 842 21.48 -19.60 17.03
N GLU A 843 21.25 -20.79 17.60
CA GLU A 843 21.56 -22.08 16.95
C GLU A 843 20.97 -22.21 15.54
N ASN A 844 19.90 -21.47 15.25
CA ASN A 844 19.26 -21.47 13.95
C ASN A 844 20.11 -20.84 12.84
N LEU A 845 21.02 -19.91 13.19
CA LEU A 845 21.88 -19.20 12.23
C LEU A 845 22.69 -20.14 11.34
N ILE A 846 23.19 -21.23 11.94
CA ILE A 846 24.13 -22.17 11.33
C ILE A 846 23.44 -23.38 10.69
N ASN A 847 22.12 -23.49 10.77
CA ASN A 847 21.37 -24.61 10.19
C ASN A 847 21.55 -24.65 8.67
N PRO A 848 21.81 -25.80 8.02
CA PRO A 848 22.07 -25.86 6.58
C PRO A 848 20.82 -25.64 5.72
N THR A 849 19.63 -25.80 6.28
CA THR A 849 18.36 -25.62 5.56
C THR A 849 18.03 -24.13 5.39
N PRO A 850 17.38 -23.74 4.28
CA PRO A 850 16.76 -22.43 4.17
C PRO A 850 15.80 -22.16 5.34
N PRO A 851 15.63 -20.90 5.76
CA PRO A 851 14.70 -20.56 6.83
C PRO A 851 13.26 -20.84 6.40
N ILE A 852 12.39 -21.18 7.37
CA ILE A 852 10.96 -21.43 7.14
C ILE A 852 10.07 -20.55 8.03
N ARG A 853 8.89 -20.17 7.53
CA ARG A 853 7.87 -19.46 8.31
C ARG A 853 6.71 -20.39 8.67
N ARG A 854 6.22 -20.30 9.90
CA ARG A 854 5.02 -21.01 10.38
C ARG A 854 4.02 -20.01 10.98
N PRO A 855 3.14 -19.42 10.16
CA PRO A 855 2.12 -18.49 10.65
C PRO A 855 1.23 -19.17 11.70
N GLY A 856 0.90 -18.46 12.78
CA GLY A 856 0.02 -18.95 13.85
C GLY A 856 0.69 -19.85 14.89
N VAL A 857 1.99 -20.14 14.78
CA VAL A 857 2.75 -20.85 15.82
C VAL A 857 3.41 -19.84 16.74
N PHE A 858 3.04 -19.87 18.02
CA PHE A 858 3.61 -19.03 19.06
C PHE A 858 4.37 -19.88 20.08
N THR A 859 5.50 -19.36 20.54
CA THR A 859 6.26 -19.84 21.70
C THR A 859 5.88 -19.03 22.94
N TYR A 860 6.43 -19.38 24.11
CA TYR A 860 6.21 -18.60 25.33
C TYR A 860 6.74 -17.15 25.25
N ALA A 861 7.69 -16.89 24.33
CA ALA A 861 8.31 -15.59 24.16
C ALA A 861 7.64 -14.73 23.07
N GLY A 862 6.83 -15.32 22.18
CA GLY A 862 6.23 -14.59 21.06
C GLY A 862 5.97 -15.50 19.86
N ALA A 863 5.86 -14.92 18.65
CA ALA A 863 5.76 -15.70 17.43
C ALA A 863 7.01 -16.57 17.22
N TRP A 864 6.84 -17.79 16.68
CA TRP A 864 7.97 -18.66 16.39
C TRP A 864 8.71 -18.20 15.12
N TYR A 865 10.03 -18.00 15.23
CA TYR A 865 10.92 -17.68 14.11
C TYR A 865 12.00 -18.74 13.91
N ASP A 866 12.33 -19.03 12.65
CA ASP A 866 13.46 -19.88 12.25
C ASP A 866 14.72 -19.04 12.04
N GLY A 867 15.22 -18.47 13.13
CA GLY A 867 16.38 -17.58 13.15
C GLY A 867 16.86 -17.32 14.58
N TRP A 868 17.78 -16.37 14.72
CA TRP A 868 18.17 -15.75 15.98
C TRP A 868 17.43 -14.44 16.14
N GLU A 869 16.83 -14.19 17.30
CA GLU A 869 16.17 -12.91 17.58
C GLU A 869 16.32 -12.55 19.06
N THR A 870 16.76 -11.32 19.30
CA THR A 870 17.04 -10.78 20.63
C THR A 870 15.94 -9.84 21.11
N ARG A 871 15.89 -9.60 22.42
CA ARG A 871 14.93 -8.66 23.04
C ARG A 871 15.16 -7.24 22.53
N ARG A 872 14.06 -6.48 22.43
CA ARG A 872 14.10 -5.07 22.02
C ARG A 872 14.77 -4.18 23.06
N HIS A 873 15.31 -3.05 22.58
CA HIS A 873 15.89 -1.98 23.40
C HIS A 873 17.12 -2.47 24.18
N ASN A 874 18.07 -3.04 23.44
CA ASN A 874 19.35 -3.41 24.02
C ASN A 874 20.04 -2.17 24.62
N SER A 875 20.46 -2.27 25.88
CA SER A 875 21.18 -1.21 26.57
C SER A 875 22.64 -1.11 26.13
N GLU A 876 23.17 -2.20 25.57
CA GLU A 876 24.50 -2.28 25.00
C GLU A 876 24.47 -1.89 23.51
N PRO A 877 25.58 -1.43 22.92
CA PRO A 877 25.59 -0.93 21.54
C PRO A 877 25.31 -1.99 20.47
N PHE A 878 25.41 -3.28 20.81
CA PHE A 878 25.14 -4.40 19.91
C PHE A 878 24.89 -5.71 20.67
N ASP A 879 24.12 -6.58 20.05
CA ASP A 879 24.05 -8.00 20.37
C ASP A 879 25.13 -8.78 19.61
N TRP A 880 25.58 -9.90 20.17
CA TRP A 880 26.64 -10.69 19.57
C TRP A 880 26.46 -12.19 19.81
N VAL A 881 27.00 -12.98 18.87
CA VAL A 881 27.07 -14.43 18.98
C VAL A 881 28.45 -14.94 18.56
N VAL A 882 29.02 -15.85 19.35
CA VAL A 882 30.32 -16.47 19.10
C VAL A 882 30.13 -17.89 18.60
N ILE A 883 30.74 -18.18 17.44
CA ILE A 883 30.58 -19.42 16.71
C ILE A 883 31.96 -20.08 16.53
N ARG A 884 32.08 -21.34 16.94
CA ARG A 884 33.22 -22.20 16.61
C ARG A 884 33.01 -22.78 15.22
N LEU A 885 33.99 -22.59 14.33
CA LEU A 885 33.93 -23.15 12.97
C LEU A 885 33.87 -24.68 13.02
N GLY A 886 33.19 -25.32 12.06
CA GLY A 886 33.10 -26.79 11.96
C GLY A 886 34.38 -27.45 11.44
N VAL A 887 35.41 -26.66 11.17
CA VAL A 887 36.71 -27.11 10.66
C VAL A 887 37.82 -26.70 11.63
N ALA A 888 39.01 -27.29 11.46
CA ALA A 888 40.15 -26.97 12.32
C ALA A 888 40.50 -25.48 12.25
N SER A 889 40.63 -24.93 11.04
CA SER A 889 40.74 -23.49 10.79
C SER A 889 40.39 -23.17 9.33
N GLY A 890 40.00 -21.93 9.04
CA GLY A 890 39.65 -21.50 7.68
C GLY A 890 40.02 -20.06 7.40
N ARG A 891 40.33 -19.76 6.13
CA ARG A 891 40.51 -18.40 5.61
C ARG A 891 39.22 -17.93 4.98
N VAL A 892 38.80 -16.70 5.27
CA VAL A 892 37.49 -16.18 4.85
C VAL A 892 37.63 -15.47 3.50
N LYS A 893 36.67 -15.73 2.62
CA LYS A 893 36.52 -15.11 1.29
C LYS A 893 35.32 -14.16 1.26
N GLY A 894 34.25 -14.47 1.99
CA GLY A 894 33.06 -13.63 2.05
C GLY A 894 32.08 -14.06 3.12
N VAL A 895 31.07 -13.23 3.32
CA VAL A 895 30.04 -13.38 4.35
C VAL A 895 28.67 -13.30 3.69
N GLU A 896 27.72 -14.12 4.13
CA GLU A 896 26.30 -13.97 3.79
C GLU A 896 25.45 -13.92 5.07
N ILE A 897 24.49 -13.00 5.06
CA ILE A 897 23.47 -12.82 6.11
C ILE A 897 22.10 -12.89 5.45
N ASP A 898 21.25 -13.78 5.95
CA ASP A 898 19.86 -13.91 5.52
C ASP A 898 18.95 -13.40 6.64
N THR A 899 18.17 -12.35 6.38
CA THR A 899 17.19 -11.78 7.31
C THR A 899 15.78 -12.28 7.02
N ALA A 900 15.60 -13.34 6.21
CA ALA A 900 14.29 -13.87 5.80
C ALA A 900 13.27 -13.96 6.95
N PHE A 901 12.06 -13.48 6.67
CA PHE A 901 10.90 -13.41 7.58
C PHE A 901 11.00 -12.40 8.72
N PHE A 902 12.18 -11.83 9.01
CA PHE A 902 12.30 -10.65 9.86
C PHE A 902 12.04 -9.40 9.02
N ASN A 903 10.89 -8.77 9.23
CA ASN A 903 10.43 -7.63 8.45
C ASN A 903 10.07 -6.49 9.40
N GLY A 904 10.94 -5.46 9.44
CA GLY A 904 10.92 -4.41 10.46
C GLY A 904 11.73 -4.75 11.72
N ASN A 905 11.72 -5.99 12.19
CA ASN A 905 12.53 -6.47 13.33
C ASN A 905 13.82 -7.21 12.93
N HIS A 906 14.31 -6.98 11.72
CA HIS A 906 15.59 -7.53 11.26
C HIS A 906 16.77 -6.81 11.93
N ALA A 907 17.95 -7.43 11.89
CA ALA A 907 19.20 -6.75 12.23
C ALA A 907 19.39 -5.52 11.33
N PRO A 908 19.47 -4.28 11.86
CA PRO A 908 19.71 -3.08 11.05
C PRO A 908 21.11 -3.06 10.44
N GLU A 909 22.13 -3.27 11.28
CA GLU A 909 23.52 -3.39 10.83
C GLU A 909 24.18 -4.63 11.44
N ILE A 910 25.14 -5.18 10.72
CA ILE A 910 25.96 -6.30 11.19
C ILE A 910 27.45 -6.01 11.00
N ALA A 911 28.28 -6.62 11.85
CA ALA A 911 29.72 -6.70 11.64
C ALA A 911 30.21 -8.11 11.98
N VAL A 912 31.33 -8.52 11.38
CA VAL A 912 31.91 -9.85 11.63
C VAL A 912 33.37 -9.73 12.02
N GLU A 913 33.71 -10.38 13.13
CA GLU A 913 35.07 -10.50 13.62
C GLU A 913 35.49 -11.96 13.69
N GLY A 914 36.79 -12.21 13.68
CA GLY A 914 37.37 -13.55 13.83
C GLY A 914 38.57 -13.56 14.73
N CYS A 915 38.84 -14.73 15.32
CA CYS A 915 40.07 -14.98 16.05
C CYS A 915 40.59 -16.42 15.80
N PHE A 916 41.89 -16.59 16.04
CA PHE A 916 42.54 -17.88 16.09
C PHE A 916 42.85 -18.20 17.54
N ALA A 917 42.22 -19.23 18.09
CA ALA A 917 42.39 -19.68 19.46
C ALA A 917 42.52 -21.20 19.48
N ILE A 918 43.37 -21.72 20.37
CA ILE A 918 43.49 -23.16 20.63
C ILE A 918 42.40 -23.62 21.61
N ASP A 919 42.10 -24.91 21.63
CA ASP A 919 40.98 -25.45 22.44
C ASP A 919 41.09 -25.13 23.95
N GLU A 920 42.31 -24.92 24.47
CA GLU A 920 42.55 -24.51 25.87
C GLU A 920 42.14 -23.06 26.17
N GLU A 921 42.07 -22.21 25.14
CA GLU A 921 41.70 -20.79 25.24
C GLU A 921 40.20 -20.56 24.94
N GLU A 922 39.43 -21.61 24.65
CA GLU A 922 38.01 -21.51 24.25
C GLU A 922 37.14 -20.86 25.34
N ASP A 923 37.47 -21.07 26.62
CA ASP A 923 36.75 -20.45 27.74
C ASP A 923 37.00 -18.93 27.85
N GLU A 924 38.15 -18.44 27.39
CA GLU A 924 38.43 -17.00 27.32
C GLU A 924 37.67 -16.33 26.17
N VAL A 925 37.55 -17.02 25.04
CA VAL A 925 36.85 -16.53 23.83
C VAL A 925 35.34 -16.39 24.05
N LYS A 926 34.75 -17.20 24.97
CA LYS A 926 33.33 -17.07 25.38
C LYS A 926 33.02 -15.75 26.09
N SER A 927 34.03 -15.11 26.67
CA SER A 927 33.84 -13.89 27.45
C SER A 927 33.59 -12.67 26.53
N ALA A 928 32.60 -11.84 26.89
CA ALA A 928 32.26 -10.62 26.14
C ALA A 928 33.45 -9.65 25.99
N GLY A 929 34.36 -9.64 26.97
CA GLY A 929 35.53 -8.75 27.04
C GLY A 929 36.81 -9.26 26.37
N PHE A 930 36.75 -10.36 25.61
CA PHE A 930 37.91 -10.87 24.88
C PHE A 930 38.44 -9.82 23.87
N LYS A 931 39.74 -9.52 23.92
CA LYS A 931 40.38 -8.48 23.08
C LYS A 931 41.13 -9.02 21.86
N GLY A 932 41.11 -10.33 21.63
CA GLY A 932 41.81 -10.97 20.51
C GLY A 932 41.00 -11.02 19.20
N TRP A 933 39.88 -10.29 19.10
CA TRP A 933 39.05 -10.22 17.89
C TRP A 933 39.69 -9.31 16.83
N GLU A 934 39.69 -9.79 15.59
CA GLU A 934 40.10 -9.03 14.41
C GLU A 934 38.90 -8.87 13.47
N THR A 935 38.68 -7.66 12.97
CA THR A 935 37.56 -7.35 12.07
C THR A 935 37.77 -8.03 10.72
N ILE A 936 36.82 -8.90 10.33
CA ILE A 936 36.76 -9.56 9.02
C ILE A 936 35.89 -8.74 8.08
N LEU A 937 34.73 -8.29 8.58
CA LEU A 937 33.77 -7.44 7.88
C LEU A 937 33.41 -6.28 8.80
N GLU A 938 33.58 -5.07 8.31
CA GLU A 938 33.13 -3.86 9.00
C GLU A 938 31.60 -3.79 9.09
N LYS A 939 31.07 -2.77 9.75
CA LYS A 939 29.63 -2.54 9.78
C LYS A 939 29.05 -2.48 8.37
N GLN A 940 28.02 -3.26 8.13
CA GLN A 940 27.24 -3.29 6.90
C GLN A 940 25.75 -3.26 7.25
N GLU A 941 24.99 -2.47 6.52
CA GLU A 941 23.53 -2.42 6.63
C GLU A 941 22.90 -3.69 6.06
N CYS A 942 21.82 -4.14 6.69
CA CYS A 942 21.00 -5.25 6.23
C CYS A 942 19.60 -4.75 5.94
N GLU A 943 19.01 -5.27 4.86
CA GLU A 943 17.62 -5.02 4.52
C GLU A 943 16.69 -6.07 5.15
N PRO A 944 15.41 -5.76 5.30
CA PRO A 944 14.42 -6.69 5.85
C PRO A 944 14.13 -7.85 4.90
N SER A 945 14.01 -9.06 5.48
CA SER A 945 13.62 -10.30 4.80
C SER A 945 14.37 -10.60 3.49
N ARG A 946 15.69 -10.33 3.44
CA ARG A 946 16.53 -10.47 2.24
C ARG A 946 17.86 -11.19 2.55
N ARG A 947 18.43 -11.80 1.51
CA ARG A 947 19.80 -12.34 1.53
C ARG A 947 20.81 -11.27 1.12
N HIS A 948 21.82 -11.07 1.96
CA HIS A 948 22.93 -10.14 1.75
C HIS A 948 24.22 -10.94 1.62
N GLY A 949 25.08 -10.56 0.68
CA GLY A 949 26.37 -11.19 0.48
C GLY A 949 27.48 -10.15 0.28
N TRP A 950 28.60 -10.30 0.96
CA TRP A 950 29.77 -9.44 0.83
C TRP A 950 31.01 -10.25 0.48
N LEU A 951 31.68 -9.84 -0.59
CA LEU A 951 32.96 -10.41 -1.03
C LEU A 951 34.11 -9.59 -0.46
N LEU A 952 35.04 -10.26 0.21
CA LEU A 952 36.27 -9.61 0.65
C LEU A 952 37.21 -9.42 -0.57
N PRO A 953 37.90 -8.28 -0.69
CA PRO A 953 38.73 -7.99 -1.85
C PRO A 953 39.93 -8.93 -1.99
N LYS A 954 40.35 -9.53 -0.87
CA LYS A 954 41.34 -10.62 -0.84
C LYS A 954 40.91 -11.65 0.19
N LEU A 955 41.28 -12.90 -0.07
CA LEU A 955 41.20 -13.96 0.93
C LEU A 955 42.03 -13.57 2.16
N THR A 956 41.50 -13.80 3.36
CA THR A 956 42.21 -13.43 4.60
C THR A 956 43.58 -14.12 4.69
N GLU A 957 44.62 -13.38 5.07
CA GLU A 957 45.98 -13.94 5.20
C GLU A 957 46.05 -14.92 6.37
N LYS A 958 45.40 -14.56 7.49
CA LYS A 958 45.27 -15.38 8.69
C LYS A 958 44.11 -16.36 8.56
N ALA A 959 44.29 -17.52 9.19
CA ALA A 959 43.22 -18.49 9.38
C ALA A 959 42.52 -18.22 10.71
N TYR A 960 41.21 -18.44 10.75
CA TYR A 960 40.38 -18.25 11.92
C TYR A 960 39.81 -19.59 12.39
N THR A 961 39.47 -19.65 13.68
CA THR A 961 38.89 -20.84 14.35
C THR A 961 37.52 -20.53 14.94
N HIS A 962 37.33 -19.27 15.33
CA HIS A 962 36.12 -18.74 15.91
C HIS A 962 35.77 -17.44 15.19
N VAL A 963 34.47 -17.16 15.11
CA VAL A 963 33.93 -15.91 14.59
C VAL A 963 32.90 -15.34 15.53
N ARG A 964 32.83 -14.02 15.60
CA ARG A 964 31.83 -13.26 16.34
C ARG A 964 31.01 -12.45 15.34
N LEU A 965 29.71 -12.73 15.30
CA LEU A 965 28.74 -11.91 14.58
C LEU A 965 28.20 -10.86 15.56
N GLN A 966 28.22 -9.60 15.15
CA GLN A 966 27.66 -8.47 15.89
C GLN A 966 26.44 -7.95 15.13
N MET A 967 25.39 -7.60 15.86
CA MET A 967 24.11 -7.07 15.38
C MET A 967 23.82 -5.78 16.13
N PHE A 968 23.64 -4.66 15.42
CA PHE A 968 23.53 -3.33 16.02
C PHE A 968 22.12 -2.75 15.85
N PRO A 969 21.46 -2.28 16.94
CA PRO A 969 21.73 -2.61 18.34
C PRO A 969 21.17 -3.99 18.75
N ASP A 970 20.04 -4.38 18.15
CA ASP A 970 19.29 -5.62 18.37
C ASP A 970 18.42 -5.93 17.13
N GLY A 971 17.80 -7.11 17.09
CA GLY A 971 16.94 -7.53 15.97
C GLY A 971 16.96 -9.03 15.71
N GLY A 972 16.67 -9.42 14.47
CA GLY A 972 16.58 -10.80 14.03
C GLY A 972 17.37 -11.13 12.76
N ILE A 973 18.03 -12.29 12.76
CA ILE A 973 18.80 -12.84 11.63
C ILE A 973 18.40 -14.30 11.43
N ALA A 974 17.99 -14.68 10.21
CA ALA A 974 17.56 -16.03 9.90
C ALA A 974 18.73 -16.99 9.70
N ARG A 975 19.72 -16.64 8.88
CA ARG A 975 20.93 -17.45 8.64
C ARG A 975 22.19 -16.61 8.57
N PHE A 976 23.30 -17.21 8.97
CA PHE A 976 24.65 -16.68 8.80
C PHE A 976 25.52 -17.72 8.10
N ARG A 977 26.18 -17.30 7.01
CA ARG A 977 27.11 -18.13 6.25
C ARG A 977 28.46 -17.43 6.17
N LEU A 978 29.52 -18.22 6.33
CA LEU A 978 30.89 -17.73 6.26
C LEU A 978 31.63 -18.53 5.20
N TYR A 979 31.77 -17.95 4.01
CA TYR A 979 32.40 -18.62 2.88
C TYR A 979 33.91 -18.48 2.92
N GLY A 980 34.62 -19.61 2.83
CA GLY A 980 36.06 -19.61 2.88
C GLY A 980 36.73 -20.88 2.39
N GLN A 981 38.06 -20.89 2.51
CA GLN A 981 38.91 -22.04 2.22
C GLN A 981 39.36 -22.67 3.53
N VAL A 982 39.18 -23.98 3.65
CA VAL A 982 39.61 -24.74 4.83
C VAL A 982 41.12 -24.90 4.80
N VAL A 983 41.77 -24.72 5.96
CA VAL A 983 43.18 -25.04 6.15
C VAL A 983 43.24 -26.43 6.80
N PRO A 984 43.58 -27.48 6.04
CA PRO A 984 43.52 -28.84 6.54
C PRO A 984 44.64 -29.13 7.56
N VAL A 985 44.32 -29.91 8.60
CA VAL A 985 45.33 -30.45 9.52
C VAL A 985 45.82 -31.77 8.96
N LEU A 986 47.06 -31.79 8.46
CA LEU A 986 47.61 -32.94 7.77
C LEU A 986 48.25 -33.94 8.75
N PRO A 987 48.10 -35.26 8.50
CA PRO A 987 48.87 -36.27 9.20
C PRO A 987 50.37 -36.00 9.08
N ARG A 988 51.11 -36.22 10.17
CA ARG A 988 52.58 -36.07 10.16
C ARG A 988 53.26 -37.05 9.20
N ASP A 989 52.67 -38.23 9.01
CA ASP A 989 53.14 -39.25 8.09
C ASP A 989 52.64 -38.95 6.66
N PRO A 990 53.55 -38.71 5.68
CA PRO A 990 53.18 -38.47 4.29
C PRO A 990 52.48 -39.66 3.62
N GLU A 991 52.73 -40.89 4.10
CA GLU A 991 52.13 -42.11 3.57
C GLU A 991 50.78 -42.44 4.21
N ALA A 992 50.32 -41.64 5.18
CA ALA A 992 49.03 -41.84 5.79
C ALA A 992 47.91 -41.70 4.76
N VAL A 993 47.02 -42.68 4.74
CA VAL A 993 45.84 -42.70 3.87
C VAL A 993 44.71 -41.96 4.59
N PHE A 994 44.16 -40.93 3.95
CA PHE A 994 43.05 -40.15 4.48
C PHE A 994 42.07 -39.75 3.36
N ASP A 995 40.90 -39.27 3.73
CA ASP A 995 39.86 -38.88 2.77
C ASP A 995 40.21 -37.53 2.10
N LEU A 996 40.69 -37.59 0.87
CA LEU A 996 41.06 -36.43 0.05
C LEU A 996 39.85 -35.60 -0.39
N ALA A 997 38.66 -36.19 -0.41
CA ALA A 997 37.42 -35.52 -0.82
C ALA A 997 36.68 -34.87 0.35
N ALA A 998 37.03 -35.19 1.61
CA ALA A 998 36.36 -34.63 2.78
C ALA A 998 36.41 -33.09 2.80
N THR A 999 35.29 -32.46 3.14
CA THR A 999 35.21 -31.00 3.28
C THR A 999 36.17 -30.47 4.37
N ILE A 1000 36.37 -31.23 5.44
CA ILE A 1000 37.33 -30.90 6.53
C ILE A 1000 38.77 -30.84 6.00
N ASN A 1001 39.06 -31.54 4.91
CA ASN A 1001 40.36 -31.53 4.27
C ASN A 1001 40.45 -30.55 3.09
N GLY A 1002 39.41 -29.73 2.86
CA GLY A 1002 39.34 -28.76 1.77
C GLY A 1002 38.65 -29.26 0.49
N GLY A 1003 38.00 -30.42 0.51
CA GLY A 1003 37.24 -30.92 -0.63
C GLY A 1003 35.98 -30.08 -0.91
N VAL A 1004 35.74 -29.76 -2.19
CA VAL A 1004 34.62 -28.92 -2.63
C VAL A 1004 33.89 -29.58 -3.79
N ALA A 1005 32.57 -29.69 -3.72
CA ALA A 1005 31.75 -30.12 -4.84
C ALA A 1005 31.48 -28.91 -5.75
N VAL A 1006 32.02 -28.92 -6.96
CA VAL A 1006 32.11 -27.75 -7.85
C VAL A 1006 30.86 -27.63 -8.72
N LYS A 1007 30.45 -28.72 -9.36
CA LYS A 1007 29.32 -28.77 -10.32
C LYS A 1007 28.60 -30.11 -10.24
N CYS A 1008 27.35 -30.14 -10.67
CA CYS A 1008 26.54 -31.34 -10.81
C CYS A 1008 25.57 -31.21 -11.99
N SER A 1009 25.01 -32.33 -12.45
CA SER A 1009 24.00 -32.36 -13.52
C SER A 1009 22.63 -31.86 -13.05
N ASP A 1010 22.15 -32.34 -11.91
CA ASP A 1010 20.84 -32.05 -11.33
C ASP A 1010 20.90 -32.07 -9.79
N GLN A 1011 20.03 -31.32 -9.13
CA GLN A 1011 19.81 -31.36 -7.68
C GLN A 1011 18.32 -31.22 -7.42
N HIS A 1012 17.64 -32.34 -7.22
CA HIS A 1012 16.22 -32.35 -6.90
C HIS A 1012 15.97 -32.21 -5.40
N PHE A 1013 16.65 -33.04 -4.61
CA PHE A 1013 16.61 -33.02 -3.15
C PHE A 1013 18.03 -33.13 -2.59
N GLY A 1014 18.28 -32.39 -1.51
CA GLY A 1014 19.63 -32.25 -0.96
C GLY A 1014 20.59 -31.53 -1.91
N THR A 1015 21.82 -31.31 -1.45
CA THR A 1015 22.86 -30.60 -2.22
C THR A 1015 24.06 -31.49 -2.47
N LYS A 1016 24.77 -31.24 -3.58
CA LYS A 1016 26.02 -31.89 -3.97
C LYS A 1016 27.08 -31.83 -2.86
N ASP A 1017 27.08 -30.76 -2.07
CA ASP A 1017 28.05 -30.51 -1.00
C ASP A 1017 27.89 -31.52 0.15
N ASN A 1018 26.68 -32.05 0.33
CA ASN A 1018 26.39 -33.06 1.35
C ASN A 1018 27.20 -34.34 1.17
N LEU A 1019 27.63 -34.65 -0.06
CA LEU A 1019 28.40 -35.85 -0.37
C LEU A 1019 29.74 -35.92 0.39
N LEU A 1020 30.26 -34.76 0.82
CA LEU A 1020 31.59 -34.61 1.39
C LEU A 1020 31.58 -34.41 2.92
N LEU A 1021 30.39 -34.24 3.50
CA LEU A 1021 30.16 -34.00 4.94
C LEU A 1021 30.58 -35.21 5.79
N PRO A 1022 30.92 -35.02 7.08
CA PRO A 1022 31.24 -36.13 7.98
C PRO A 1022 30.02 -37.04 8.25
N GLY A 1023 30.29 -38.25 8.74
CA GLY A 1023 29.27 -39.25 9.08
C GLY A 1023 28.48 -39.80 7.88
N ARG A 1024 27.34 -40.45 8.18
CA ARG A 1024 26.41 -41.08 7.21
C ARG A 1024 25.04 -40.39 7.12
N GLY A 1025 24.87 -39.25 7.79
CA GLY A 1025 23.61 -38.50 7.83
C GLY A 1025 22.49 -39.19 8.62
N LYS A 1026 21.36 -38.50 8.79
CA LYS A 1026 20.20 -38.97 9.57
C LYS A 1026 19.07 -39.54 8.71
N ASP A 1027 18.84 -38.98 7.53
CA ASP A 1027 17.72 -39.30 6.64
C ASP A 1027 18.12 -39.09 5.18
N MET A 1028 17.21 -38.94 4.21
CA MET A 1028 17.59 -38.68 2.80
C MET A 1028 17.98 -37.21 2.53
N GLY A 1029 17.50 -36.25 3.33
CA GLY A 1029 17.62 -34.81 3.07
C GLY A 1029 19.04 -34.25 3.16
N ASP A 1030 19.92 -34.95 3.89
CA ASP A 1030 21.35 -34.64 4.00
C ASP A 1030 22.22 -35.46 3.04
N GLY A 1031 21.67 -35.90 1.90
CA GLY A 1031 22.39 -36.49 0.77
C GLY A 1031 22.33 -35.62 -0.49
N TRP A 1032 22.64 -36.21 -1.64
CA TRP A 1032 22.41 -35.63 -2.97
C TRP A 1032 21.50 -36.57 -3.77
N GLU A 1033 20.37 -36.05 -4.27
CA GLU A 1033 19.38 -36.80 -5.04
C GLU A 1033 18.96 -36.05 -6.30
N THR A 1034 18.84 -36.79 -7.40
CA THR A 1034 18.43 -36.27 -8.72
C THR A 1034 17.01 -36.70 -9.11
N LYS A 1035 16.42 -35.99 -10.07
CA LYS A 1035 15.09 -36.30 -10.61
C LYS A 1035 15.11 -37.66 -11.32
N ARG A 1036 14.02 -38.41 -11.15
CA ARG A 1036 13.81 -39.66 -11.90
C ARG A 1036 13.79 -39.39 -13.40
N SER A 1037 14.71 -40.01 -14.12
CA SER A 1037 14.85 -39.91 -15.57
C SER A 1037 14.12 -41.04 -16.29
N ARG A 1038 13.93 -40.89 -17.62
CA ARG A 1038 13.32 -41.90 -18.50
C ARG A 1038 14.17 -42.02 -19.77
N GLY A 1039 14.80 -43.17 -20.00
CA GLY A 1039 15.66 -43.41 -21.18
C GLY A 1039 17.12 -43.67 -20.79
N GLU A 1040 18.04 -43.53 -21.75
CA GLU A 1040 19.48 -43.50 -21.46
C GLU A 1040 19.83 -42.12 -20.90
N HIS A 1041 20.11 -42.07 -19.59
CA HIS A 1041 20.47 -40.87 -18.86
C HIS A 1041 21.53 -41.22 -17.81
N THR A 1042 22.36 -40.25 -17.45
CA THR A 1042 23.32 -40.36 -16.35
C THR A 1042 23.45 -39.03 -15.66
N ASP A 1043 23.41 -39.04 -14.33
CA ASP A 1043 23.69 -37.86 -13.52
C ASP A 1043 25.11 -37.89 -12.98
N TRP A 1044 25.68 -36.72 -12.73
CA TRP A 1044 27.08 -36.62 -12.32
C TRP A 1044 27.34 -35.44 -11.38
N VAL A 1045 28.42 -35.55 -10.62
CA VAL A 1045 28.94 -34.51 -9.73
C VAL A 1045 30.46 -34.47 -9.82
N ILE A 1046 31.01 -33.26 -9.97
CA ILE A 1046 32.44 -32.97 -10.04
C ILE A 1046 32.91 -32.43 -8.69
N ILE A 1047 33.92 -33.06 -8.13
CA ILE A 1047 34.48 -32.79 -6.81
C ILE A 1047 35.95 -32.43 -6.97
N LYS A 1048 36.34 -31.28 -6.44
CA LYS A 1048 37.73 -30.88 -6.24
C LYS A 1048 38.23 -31.52 -4.95
N LEU A 1049 39.31 -32.28 -5.04
CA LEU A 1049 39.97 -32.84 -3.86
C LEU A 1049 40.66 -31.71 -3.09
N GLY A 1050 40.64 -31.79 -1.77
CA GLY A 1050 41.29 -30.79 -0.91
C GLY A 1050 42.80 -30.74 -1.10
N LEU A 1051 43.40 -31.90 -1.41
CA LEU A 1051 44.80 -32.03 -1.81
C LEU A 1051 44.93 -32.97 -3.01
N PRO A 1052 45.86 -32.66 -3.93
CA PRO A 1052 46.19 -33.57 -5.01
C PRO A 1052 46.86 -34.84 -4.45
N GLY A 1053 46.37 -36.00 -4.85
CA GLY A 1053 46.81 -37.26 -4.25
C GLY A 1053 46.56 -38.50 -5.11
N ILE A 1054 47.18 -39.60 -4.69
CA ILE A 1054 47.06 -40.93 -5.28
C ILE A 1054 45.92 -41.67 -4.59
N ILE A 1055 44.93 -42.12 -5.37
CA ILE A 1055 43.70 -42.74 -4.85
C ILE A 1055 43.94 -44.23 -4.60
N GLU A 1056 43.56 -44.73 -3.42
CA GLU A 1056 43.70 -46.14 -3.05
C GLU A 1056 42.37 -46.86 -2.83
N LYS A 1057 41.40 -46.16 -2.25
CA LYS A 1057 40.09 -46.71 -1.91
C LYS A 1057 39.01 -45.67 -2.15
N LEU A 1058 37.93 -46.08 -2.81
CA LEU A 1058 36.72 -45.29 -2.96
C LEU A 1058 35.60 -45.89 -2.13
N VAL A 1059 34.78 -45.06 -1.50
CA VAL A 1059 33.53 -45.49 -0.87
C VAL A 1059 32.39 -44.66 -1.39
N VAL A 1060 31.37 -45.31 -1.93
CA VAL A 1060 30.11 -44.67 -2.31
C VAL A 1060 29.01 -45.16 -1.38
N ASP A 1061 28.54 -44.28 -0.52
CA ASP A 1061 27.51 -44.59 0.47
C ASP A 1061 26.14 -44.15 -0.03
N THR A 1062 25.17 -45.05 0.07
CA THR A 1062 23.76 -44.83 -0.32
C THR A 1062 22.84 -44.87 0.89
N ALA A 1063 23.37 -44.60 2.09
CA ALA A 1063 22.59 -44.59 3.33
C ALA A 1063 21.27 -43.81 3.16
N HIS A 1064 20.20 -44.35 3.73
CA HIS A 1064 18.84 -43.83 3.70
C HIS A 1064 18.13 -43.84 2.33
N PHE A 1065 18.85 -44.00 1.22
CA PHE A 1065 18.27 -44.16 -0.12
C PHE A 1065 17.87 -45.63 -0.35
N ARG A 1066 16.63 -45.97 0.00
CA ARG A 1066 16.13 -47.36 -0.03
C ARG A 1066 15.37 -47.73 -1.30
N GLY A 1067 14.62 -46.78 -1.86
CA GLY A 1067 13.80 -46.99 -3.07
C GLY A 1067 14.28 -46.22 -4.30
N ASN A 1068 15.25 -45.32 -4.11
CA ASN A 1068 15.74 -44.33 -5.06
C ASN A 1068 17.28 -44.26 -5.08
N PHE A 1069 17.98 -45.32 -4.64
CA PHE A 1069 19.43 -45.45 -4.84
C PHE A 1069 19.72 -45.66 -6.34
N PRO A 1070 20.90 -45.24 -6.84
CA PRO A 1070 21.26 -45.44 -8.24
C PRO A 1070 21.39 -46.93 -8.57
N GLN A 1071 21.16 -47.30 -9.83
CA GLN A 1071 21.33 -48.69 -10.26
C GLN A 1071 22.81 -49.05 -10.38
N ARG A 1072 23.62 -48.13 -10.90
CA ARG A 1072 25.08 -48.26 -10.98
C ARG A 1072 25.77 -46.93 -10.71
N VAL A 1073 27.03 -47.01 -10.31
CA VAL A 1073 27.93 -45.86 -10.14
C VAL A 1073 29.23 -46.08 -10.89
N GLN A 1074 29.78 -45.00 -11.44
CA GLN A 1074 31.05 -44.97 -12.16
C GLN A 1074 31.84 -43.75 -11.66
N VAL A 1075 33.17 -43.84 -11.64
CA VAL A 1075 34.02 -42.75 -11.15
C VAL A 1075 35.15 -42.46 -12.12
N PHE A 1076 35.31 -41.19 -12.47
CA PHE A 1076 36.41 -40.64 -13.27
C PHE A 1076 37.28 -39.73 -12.41
N ALA A 1077 38.53 -39.51 -12.82
CA ALA A 1077 39.38 -38.50 -12.21
C ALA A 1077 40.22 -37.74 -13.23
N ALA A 1078 40.62 -36.54 -12.85
CA ALA A 1078 41.40 -35.62 -13.67
C ALA A 1078 42.57 -35.03 -12.87
N PRO A 1079 43.68 -34.64 -13.54
CA PRO A 1079 44.83 -34.04 -12.89
C PRO A 1079 44.48 -32.71 -12.22
N ALA A 1080 45.31 -32.27 -11.27
CA ALA A 1080 45.12 -30.99 -10.61
C ALA A 1080 45.30 -29.82 -11.59
N ALA A 1081 44.36 -28.88 -11.55
CA ALA A 1081 44.32 -27.67 -12.37
C ALA A 1081 43.63 -26.55 -11.57
N GLU A 1082 43.87 -25.29 -11.95
CA GLU A 1082 43.22 -24.13 -11.29
C GLU A 1082 41.70 -24.13 -11.50
N ARG A 1083 41.24 -24.61 -12.65
CA ARG A 1083 39.82 -24.71 -13.01
C ARG A 1083 39.39 -26.17 -13.16
N ALA A 1084 38.19 -26.49 -12.68
CA ALA A 1084 37.61 -27.82 -12.85
C ALA A 1084 37.36 -28.13 -14.34
N PRO A 1085 37.74 -29.32 -14.85
CA PRO A 1085 37.42 -29.76 -16.21
C PRO A 1085 35.91 -29.84 -16.43
N GLU A 1086 35.46 -29.67 -17.67
CA GLU A 1086 34.05 -29.86 -18.04
C GLU A 1086 33.73 -31.35 -18.19
N HIS A 1087 32.46 -31.74 -18.01
CA HIS A 1087 32.02 -33.14 -18.02
C HIS A 1087 32.44 -33.91 -19.30
N GLY A 1088 32.48 -33.23 -20.46
CA GLY A 1088 32.82 -33.81 -21.75
C GLY A 1088 34.30 -33.74 -22.15
N ASP A 1089 35.19 -33.26 -21.28
CA ASP A 1089 36.61 -33.11 -21.61
C ASP A 1089 37.35 -34.46 -21.68
N ASP A 1090 38.26 -34.61 -22.65
CA ASP A 1090 39.12 -35.79 -22.80
C ASP A 1090 40.14 -35.98 -21.65
N LEU A 1091 40.18 -35.06 -20.69
CA LEU A 1091 41.04 -35.08 -19.51
C LEU A 1091 40.58 -36.09 -18.45
N TRP A 1092 39.32 -36.50 -18.49
CA TRP A 1092 38.76 -37.47 -17.55
C TRP A 1092 39.28 -38.87 -17.83
N THR A 1093 39.83 -39.51 -16.81
CA THR A 1093 40.18 -40.93 -16.89
C THR A 1093 39.30 -41.77 -15.99
N GLU A 1094 38.75 -42.84 -16.56
CA GLU A 1094 38.01 -43.84 -15.81
C GLU A 1094 38.91 -44.48 -14.74
N ILE A 1095 38.48 -44.34 -13.48
CA ILE A 1095 39.08 -45.02 -12.33
C ILE A 1095 38.23 -46.23 -11.94
N LEU A 1096 36.90 -46.07 -11.85
CA LEU A 1096 35.98 -47.14 -11.48
C LEU A 1096 35.00 -47.37 -12.63
N PRO A 1097 35.01 -48.54 -13.29
CA PRO A 1097 34.01 -48.89 -14.30
C PRO A 1097 32.62 -49.08 -13.66
N PRO A 1098 31.50 -49.01 -14.40
CA PRO A 1098 30.15 -49.05 -13.85
C PRO A 1098 29.90 -50.25 -12.91
N GLN A 1099 29.74 -49.98 -11.62
CA GLN A 1099 29.48 -50.98 -10.57
C GLN A 1099 28.04 -50.91 -10.10
N LYS A 1100 27.43 -52.06 -9.80
CA LYS A 1100 26.05 -52.12 -9.29
C LYS A 1100 26.00 -51.69 -7.82
N THR A 1101 25.07 -50.82 -7.51
CA THR A 1101 24.78 -50.34 -6.14
C THR A 1101 23.54 -51.00 -5.57
N GLY A 1102 23.44 -51.01 -4.24
CA GLY A 1102 22.30 -51.47 -3.46
C GLY A 1102 21.78 -50.37 -2.53
N PRO A 1103 20.61 -50.58 -1.89
CA PRO A 1103 20.01 -49.60 -0.99
C PRO A 1103 20.73 -49.54 0.36
N ASP A 1104 20.79 -48.34 0.95
CA ASP A 1104 21.16 -48.10 2.35
C ASP A 1104 22.52 -48.72 2.77
N LYS A 1105 23.49 -48.70 1.85
CA LYS A 1105 24.76 -49.45 2.00
C LYS A 1105 25.98 -48.63 1.58
N GLU A 1106 27.09 -48.86 2.28
CA GLU A 1106 28.44 -48.44 1.87
C GLU A 1106 29.02 -49.41 0.84
N HIS A 1107 29.38 -48.88 -0.33
CA HIS A 1107 30.01 -49.62 -1.41
C HIS A 1107 31.49 -49.29 -1.45
N GLU A 1108 32.32 -50.21 -0.97
CA GLU A 1108 33.76 -50.04 -0.93
C GLU A 1108 34.42 -50.62 -2.19
N TYR A 1109 35.31 -49.83 -2.79
CA TYR A 1109 36.10 -50.21 -3.95
C TYR A 1109 37.59 -50.06 -3.63
N CYS A 1110 38.27 -51.20 -3.52
CA CYS A 1110 39.71 -51.27 -3.23
C CYS A 1110 40.56 -51.22 -4.51
N SER A 1111 41.86 -50.99 -4.35
CA SER A 1111 42.88 -50.88 -5.40
C SER A 1111 42.77 -51.90 -6.54
N ASP A 1112 42.38 -53.15 -6.24
CA ASP A 1112 42.29 -54.23 -7.24
C ASP A 1112 41.17 -54.02 -8.28
N MET A 1113 40.17 -53.20 -7.95
CA MET A 1113 39.05 -52.85 -8.83
C MET A 1113 39.22 -51.46 -9.48
N LEU A 1114 40.19 -50.67 -9.02
CA LEU A 1114 40.46 -49.33 -9.53
C LEU A 1114 41.49 -49.39 -10.67
N LYS A 1115 41.22 -48.67 -11.76
CA LYS A 1115 42.12 -48.55 -12.90
C LYS A 1115 42.87 -47.22 -12.86
N ASN A 1116 44.07 -47.19 -13.42
CA ASN A 1116 44.85 -45.96 -13.65
C ASN A 1116 45.13 -45.13 -12.39
N VAL A 1117 45.19 -45.73 -11.21
CA VAL A 1117 45.40 -45.03 -9.92
C VAL A 1117 46.85 -44.70 -9.59
N THR A 1118 47.82 -44.95 -10.48
CA THR A 1118 49.26 -44.75 -10.20
C THR A 1118 49.73 -43.30 -10.27
N ARG A 1119 48.83 -42.34 -10.51
CA ARG A 1119 49.15 -40.90 -10.68
C ARG A 1119 48.31 -40.05 -9.74
N ALA A 1120 48.82 -38.86 -9.42
CA ALA A 1120 48.13 -37.91 -8.57
C ALA A 1120 46.98 -37.22 -9.33
N TYR A 1121 45.81 -37.17 -8.70
CA TYR A 1121 44.61 -36.52 -9.22
C TYR A 1121 44.21 -35.35 -8.31
N GLY A 1122 43.59 -34.32 -8.91
CA GLY A 1122 43.05 -33.17 -8.17
C GLY A 1122 41.53 -33.06 -8.24
N PHE A 1123 40.89 -33.78 -9.16
CA PHE A 1123 39.44 -33.79 -9.32
C PHE A 1123 38.91 -35.22 -9.49
N VAL A 1124 37.71 -35.45 -8.97
CA VAL A 1124 36.97 -36.71 -9.10
C VAL A 1124 35.56 -36.39 -9.59
N MET A 1125 35.05 -37.19 -10.53
CA MET A 1125 33.68 -37.10 -11.00
C MET A 1125 32.95 -38.41 -10.68
N LEU A 1126 31.92 -38.32 -9.85
CA LEU A 1126 31.01 -39.42 -9.58
C LEU A 1126 29.87 -39.35 -10.59
N VAL A 1127 29.62 -40.46 -11.28
CA VAL A 1127 28.49 -40.63 -12.21
C VAL A 1127 27.55 -41.69 -11.63
N ILE A 1128 26.26 -41.37 -11.57
CA ILE A 1128 25.19 -42.26 -11.14
C ILE A 1128 24.30 -42.60 -12.34
N ILE A 1129 23.87 -43.85 -12.42
CA ILE A 1129 23.17 -44.40 -13.60
C ILE A 1129 21.89 -45.13 -13.16
N PRO A 1130 20.73 -44.85 -13.78
CA PRO A 1130 20.48 -43.69 -14.65
C PRO A 1130 20.37 -42.37 -13.86
N ASP A 1131 19.84 -42.45 -12.63
CA ASP A 1131 19.57 -41.36 -11.70
C ASP A 1131 19.51 -41.94 -10.27
N GLY A 1132 19.29 -41.09 -9.26
CA GLY A 1132 19.00 -41.53 -7.89
C GLY A 1132 19.69 -40.69 -6.82
N GLY A 1133 19.79 -41.26 -5.62
CA GLY A 1133 20.37 -40.61 -4.44
C GLY A 1133 21.63 -41.28 -3.91
N VAL A 1134 22.62 -40.47 -3.56
CA VAL A 1134 23.88 -40.87 -2.92
C VAL A 1134 24.08 -40.05 -1.65
N LYS A 1135 24.48 -40.71 -0.57
CA LYS A 1135 24.73 -40.08 0.72
C LYS A 1135 26.10 -39.45 0.81
N ARG A 1136 27.16 -40.23 0.57
CA ARG A 1136 28.55 -39.77 0.63
C ARG A 1136 29.39 -40.38 -0.47
N ILE A 1137 30.45 -39.68 -0.82
CA ILE A 1137 31.61 -40.24 -1.52
C ILE A 1137 32.87 -39.97 -0.70
N ARG A 1138 33.66 -41.01 -0.47
CA ARG A 1138 34.95 -40.94 0.20
C ARG A 1138 36.03 -41.32 -0.78
N VAL A 1139 37.10 -40.52 -0.84
CA VAL A 1139 38.23 -40.77 -1.72
C VAL A 1139 39.47 -40.89 -0.84
N PHE A 1140 39.75 -42.11 -0.39
CA PHE A 1140 40.91 -42.40 0.43
C PHE A 1140 42.15 -42.49 -0.43
N GLY A 1141 43.17 -41.72 -0.08
CA GLY A 1141 44.43 -41.70 -0.80
C GLY A 1141 45.56 -41.08 -0.01
N ARG A 1142 46.74 -41.06 -0.63
CA ARG A 1142 47.96 -40.43 -0.10
C ARG A 1142 48.21 -39.11 -0.81
N ARG A 1143 48.75 -38.12 -0.11
CA ARG A 1143 49.09 -36.82 -0.72
C ARG A 1143 50.26 -36.97 -1.71
N SER A 1144 50.27 -36.15 -2.77
CA SER A 1144 51.42 -36.07 -3.68
C SER A 1144 52.58 -35.32 -3.02
N ASP A 1145 53.83 -35.77 -3.23
CA ASP A 1145 55.07 -35.11 -2.75
C ASP A 1145 55.25 -33.67 -3.29
N THR A 1146 54.46 -33.30 -4.30
CA THR A 1146 54.46 -31.98 -4.94
C THR A 1146 53.49 -30.96 -4.31
N ALA A 1147 52.83 -31.32 -3.21
CA ALA A 1147 51.98 -30.38 -2.46
C ALA A 1147 52.86 -29.52 -1.52
N PRO A 1148 52.71 -28.18 -1.51
CA PRO A 1148 53.48 -27.30 -0.61
C PRO A 1148 53.14 -27.50 0.87
#